data_AF-A0A0W0G883-F1
#
_entry.id   AF-A0A0W0G883-F1
#
_cell.length_a   1.000
_cell.length_b   1.000
_cell.length_c   1.000
_cell.angle_alpha   90.00
_cell.angle_beta   90.00
_cell.angle_gamma   90.00
#
_symmetry.space_group_name_H-M   'P 1'
#
loop_
_entity.id
_entity.type
_entity.pdbx_description
1 polymer ?
#
loop_
_entity_poly.entity_id
_entity_poly.type
_entity_poly.pdbx_seq_one_letter_code
_entity_poly.pdbx_strand_id
1 'polypeptide(L)'
;MPLWSTPVMQPSSKDPLEIVARLDRLRKKTIELAGNMIGEVIKANLRHTMVAERHCNFYNIVEEILKALEDPHHRRLQRLTIFAQDRTTTRKLKKAYATLRVGSGTDKDERRGRRETSRTPRRFIQYVSLSTYGSIKSPCETISVTDLHRGRLIDVFIQTKGASLAFGLVPGLSPSSEKSVSARQSFPSSKLVFAHFMMGITGNRGSAADYDDDMRRAKDLGIDAFALNIATGQESQLNFAYDSAARNNMKVFLSFDCNFYHPGDEGLIGSTIASYAKRPGQLRVGNNRVFVSSFIGDQLNVQAIRKAAGVDIYFAPNFHVGAANFGPLDGALNWQSWQSNGNNKAPKNGKLVTVQQGDQAYLRALGGKGYIAGVSPWFFTHFGREVSYSKNWVFPSDLLLYRRWIDMLALQPTFIEIITWNDYGESHYIGPLSAKHVDDGASKWVNDMPHTGWSELSRPFIAAYKAGANSVNSFIKEEKLIYWYRITSKNINCDSTDTTMDPINNPNNPDFFRGRPDGWETMADDVFVVSLLKSPGTITVNSGGTVYTFDAPAGASAFQAPFKLGAQRFALRRNGAEVMSETSLKPIQDTCPCGLYNFNSYVGTVPASRERDVLSGDSFGAFSNGLKVKCAPTASLASSPPPTIAPTTTISVSAAPTSPPV
;
A
#
# COMPACT_ATOMS: atom_id res chain seq x y z
N MET A 1 -57.26 -3.44 46.27
CA MET A 1 -57.05 -2.47 47.38
C MET A 1 -56.39 -3.21 48.53
N PRO A 2 -55.60 -2.56 49.42
CA PRO A 2 -54.91 -1.26 49.31
C PRO A 2 -53.37 -1.49 49.56
N LEU A 3 -52.47 -0.61 50.03
CA LEU A 3 -52.47 0.84 50.29
C LEU A 3 -51.02 1.41 50.12
N TRP A 4 -50.81 2.35 49.18
CA TRP A 4 -49.87 3.51 49.11
C TRP A 4 -48.50 3.48 49.84
N SER A 5 -47.43 4.06 49.27
CA SER A 5 -47.30 5.52 49.12
C SER A 5 -46.08 6.00 48.30
N THR A 6 -46.14 7.24 47.80
CA THR A 6 -45.09 7.92 47.03
C THR A 6 -44.78 9.32 47.58
N PRO A 7 -43.51 9.76 47.58
CA PRO A 7 -43.16 11.18 47.71
C PRO A 7 -43.22 11.88 46.35
N VAL A 8 -43.89 13.03 46.26
CA VAL A 8 -43.86 13.89 45.07
C VAL A 8 -42.61 14.78 45.11
N MET A 9 -41.86 14.85 44.01
CA MET A 9 -40.75 15.79 43.86
C MET A 9 -41.15 16.94 42.93
N GLN A 10 -41.15 18.18 43.45
CA GLN A 10 -41.54 19.37 42.69
C GLN A 10 -40.50 19.76 41.63
N PRO A 11 -40.92 20.39 40.51
CA PRO A 11 -40.01 20.82 39.46
C PRO A 11 -39.21 22.06 39.88
N SER A 12 -37.88 21.96 39.94
CA SER A 12 -37.03 23.15 40.09
C SER A 12 -36.99 23.94 38.77
N SER A 13 -37.71 25.06 38.71
CA SER A 13 -37.55 26.02 37.62
C SER A 13 -36.11 26.54 37.57
N LYS A 14 -35.56 26.63 36.37
CA LYS A 14 -34.34 27.40 36.08
C LYS A 14 -34.62 28.20 34.82
N ASP A 15 -34.62 29.52 34.98
CA ASP A 15 -34.97 30.45 33.91
C ASP A 15 -34.01 30.26 32.72
N PRO A 16 -34.52 30.02 31.49
CA PRO A 16 -33.71 29.98 30.28
C PRO A 16 -32.79 31.21 30.12
N LEU A 17 -33.24 32.39 30.56
CA LEU A 17 -32.44 33.63 30.53
C LEU A 17 -31.22 33.56 31.46
N GLU A 18 -31.35 32.94 32.64
CA GLU A 18 -30.21 32.76 33.55
C GLU A 18 -29.18 31.78 32.96
N ILE A 19 -29.65 30.72 32.30
CA ILE A 19 -28.81 29.74 31.60
C ILE A 19 -28.04 30.42 30.46
N VAL A 20 -28.72 31.21 29.61
CA VAL A 20 -28.09 31.98 28.52
C VAL A 20 -27.07 32.99 29.08
N ALA A 21 -27.42 33.75 30.12
CA ALA A 21 -26.52 34.69 30.77
C ALA A 21 -25.30 34.00 31.43
N ARG A 22 -25.42 32.73 31.84
CA ARG A 22 -24.30 31.93 32.35
C ARG A 22 -23.39 31.42 31.23
N LEU A 23 -23.96 31.03 30.08
CA LEU A 23 -23.21 30.59 28.90
C LEU A 23 -22.41 31.72 28.26
N ASP A 24 -22.99 32.92 28.12
CA ASP A 24 -22.28 34.09 27.58
C ASP A 24 -21.08 34.51 28.47
N ARG A 25 -21.24 34.46 29.80
CA ARG A 25 -20.15 34.69 30.76
C ARG A 25 -19.03 33.64 30.67
N LEU A 26 -19.33 32.41 30.25
CA LEU A 26 -18.33 31.38 29.95
C LEU A 26 -17.64 31.63 28.59
N ARG A 27 -18.41 31.95 27.53
CA ARG A 27 -17.89 32.31 26.19
C ARG A 27 -16.87 33.45 26.29
N LYS A 28 -17.20 34.52 27.01
CA LYS A 28 -16.31 35.68 27.21
C LYS A 28 -15.00 35.31 27.93
N LYS A 29 -15.05 34.50 28.99
CA LYS A 29 -13.83 34.01 29.67
C LYS A 29 -12.96 33.09 28.82
N THR A 30 -13.56 32.27 27.94
CA THR A 30 -12.79 31.41 27.02
C THR A 30 -12.04 32.24 25.98
N ILE A 31 -12.70 33.27 25.41
CA ILE A 31 -12.09 34.21 24.46
C ILE A 31 -10.95 35.01 25.13
N GLU A 32 -11.20 35.52 26.35
CA GLU A 32 -10.19 36.22 27.16
C GLU A 32 -8.95 35.35 27.42
N LEU A 33 -9.15 34.07 27.78
CA LEU A 33 -8.04 33.14 28.04
C LEU A 33 -7.23 32.83 26.77
N ALA A 34 -7.91 32.61 25.63
CA ALA A 34 -7.26 32.36 24.34
C ALA A 34 -6.46 33.58 23.85
N GLY A 35 -7.03 34.78 23.93
CA GLY A 35 -6.34 36.02 23.55
C GLY A 35 -5.10 36.29 24.39
N ASN A 36 -5.17 36.06 25.70
CA ASN A 36 -4.01 36.16 26.59
C ASN A 36 -2.91 35.15 26.24
N MET A 37 -3.25 33.90 25.90
CA MET A 37 -2.27 32.89 25.49
C MET A 37 -1.57 33.26 24.17
N ILE A 38 -2.31 33.81 23.19
CA ILE A 38 -1.74 34.30 21.93
C ILE A 38 -0.81 35.50 22.17
N GLY A 39 -1.21 36.43 23.05
CA GLY A 39 -0.40 37.60 23.42
C GLY A 39 0.96 37.23 24.04
N GLU A 40 1.01 36.22 24.91
CA GLU A 40 2.27 35.75 25.49
C GLU A 40 3.18 35.04 24.47
N VAL A 41 2.61 34.29 23.51
CA VAL A 41 3.38 33.68 22.40
C VAL A 41 4.00 34.75 21.50
N ILE A 42 3.27 35.84 21.21
CA ILE A 42 3.79 36.97 20.42
C ILE A 42 4.92 37.69 21.17
N LYS A 43 4.76 37.95 22.47
CA LYS A 43 5.80 38.58 23.31
C LYS A 43 7.09 37.78 23.39
N ALA A 44 7.02 36.44 23.30
CA ALA A 44 8.19 35.57 23.34
C ALA A 44 9.11 35.70 22.11
N ASN A 45 8.63 36.33 21.02
CA ASN A 45 9.39 36.64 19.80
C ASN A 45 10.23 35.47 19.22
N LEU A 46 9.68 34.25 19.28
CA LEU A 46 10.32 32.98 18.90
C LEU A 46 10.48 32.80 17.38
N ARG A 47 11.13 33.74 16.69
CA ARG A 47 11.17 33.79 15.22
C ARG A 47 12.00 32.71 14.51
N HIS A 48 12.84 31.93 15.22
CA HIS A 48 13.85 31.08 14.56
C HIS A 48 14.03 29.63 15.06
N THR A 49 13.30 29.16 16.08
CA THR A 49 13.57 27.83 16.69
C THR A 49 12.33 27.05 17.12
N MET A 50 11.41 26.73 16.19
CA MET A 50 10.39 25.70 16.42
C MET A 50 9.86 25.05 15.11
N VAL A 51 9.44 23.78 15.19
CA VAL A 51 9.00 22.97 14.03
C VAL A 51 7.57 23.35 13.60
N ALA A 52 7.39 23.65 12.31
CA ALA A 52 6.16 24.18 11.72
C ALA A 52 4.88 23.37 12.04
N GLU A 53 4.97 22.04 12.02
CA GLU A 53 3.86 21.12 12.34
C GLU A 53 3.23 21.38 13.72
N ARG A 54 4.02 21.84 14.70
CA ARG A 54 3.52 22.20 16.04
C ARG A 54 2.75 23.52 16.05
N HIS A 55 3.06 24.44 15.13
CA HIS A 55 2.25 25.63 14.92
C HIS A 55 0.92 25.26 14.26
N CYS A 56 0.93 24.49 13.17
CA CYS A 56 -0.29 24.05 12.49
C CYS A 56 -1.28 23.40 13.46
N ASN A 57 -0.84 22.45 14.29
CA ASN A 57 -1.71 21.80 15.27
C ASN A 57 -2.25 22.77 16.34
N PHE A 58 -1.48 23.76 16.80
CA PHE A 58 -1.96 24.74 17.76
C PHE A 58 -2.98 25.71 17.13
N TYR A 59 -2.67 26.25 15.94
CA TYR A 59 -3.57 27.18 15.24
C TYR A 59 -4.87 26.49 14.80
N ASN A 60 -4.82 25.27 14.26
CA ASN A 60 -6.02 24.51 13.89
C ASN A 60 -6.95 24.27 15.10
N ILE A 61 -6.40 23.97 16.28
CA ILE A 61 -7.19 23.80 17.51
C ILE A 61 -7.83 25.12 17.95
N VAL A 62 -7.12 26.26 17.84
CA VAL A 62 -7.68 27.59 18.14
C VAL A 62 -8.76 27.97 17.12
N GLU A 63 -8.55 27.69 15.85
CA GLU A 63 -9.48 28.01 14.75
C GLU A 63 -10.78 27.20 14.85
N GLU A 64 -10.70 25.90 15.16
CA GLU A 64 -11.88 25.07 15.43
C GLU A 64 -12.66 25.54 16.67
N ILE A 65 -11.96 26.03 17.71
CA ILE A 65 -12.60 26.64 18.89
C ILE A 65 -13.31 27.95 18.51
N LEU A 66 -12.73 28.78 17.63
CA LEU A 66 -13.36 30.02 17.18
C LEU A 66 -14.59 29.74 16.30
N LYS A 67 -14.48 28.85 15.30
CA LYS A 67 -15.63 28.41 14.47
C LYS A 67 -16.78 27.86 15.32
N ALA A 68 -16.48 27.03 16.31
CA ALA A 68 -17.46 26.49 17.25
C ALA A 68 -18.06 27.52 18.22
N LEU A 69 -17.57 28.77 18.22
CA LEU A 69 -18.09 29.88 19.00
C LEU A 69 -18.79 30.96 18.15
N GLU A 70 -18.81 30.84 16.82
CA GLU A 70 -19.41 31.82 15.90
C GLU A 70 -20.77 31.40 15.32
N ASP A 71 -21.04 30.10 15.16
CA ASP A 71 -22.35 29.57 14.74
C ASP A 71 -23.26 29.17 15.95
N PRO A 72 -24.39 29.85 16.19
CA PRO A 72 -25.34 29.51 17.26
C PRO A 72 -26.12 28.19 17.05
N HIS A 73 -26.15 27.64 15.83
CA HIS A 73 -27.04 26.54 15.44
C HIS A 73 -26.32 25.21 15.15
N HIS A 74 -24.99 25.16 15.26
CA HIS A 74 -24.23 23.93 15.00
C HIS A 74 -24.61 22.80 15.98
N ARG A 75 -25.07 21.65 15.45
CA ARG A 75 -25.62 20.50 16.23
C ARG A 75 -24.61 19.77 17.16
N ARG A 76 -23.42 20.32 17.41
CA ARG A 76 -22.43 19.83 18.40
C ARG A 76 -22.55 20.48 19.79
N LEU A 77 -23.30 21.58 19.93
CA LEU A 77 -23.38 22.34 21.19
C LEU A 77 -23.86 21.53 22.41
N GLN A 78 -24.67 20.49 22.24
CA GLN A 78 -25.08 19.58 23.34
C GLN A 78 -23.91 18.84 24.02
N ARG A 79 -22.71 18.76 23.42
CA ARG A 79 -21.51 18.15 24.04
C ARG A 79 -20.55 19.17 24.70
N LEU A 80 -20.72 20.47 24.47
CA LEU A 80 -19.80 21.51 25.00
C LEU A 80 -19.91 21.71 26.52
N THR A 81 -21.09 21.47 27.12
CA THR A 81 -21.29 21.50 28.58
C THR A 81 -20.41 20.49 29.32
N ILE A 82 -20.12 19.35 28.68
CA ILE A 82 -19.23 18.31 29.20
C ILE A 82 -17.76 18.76 29.06
N PHE A 83 -17.41 19.37 27.92
CA PHE A 83 -16.05 19.79 27.59
C PHE A 83 -15.46 20.80 28.59
N ALA A 84 -16.28 21.73 29.08
CA ALA A 84 -15.88 22.71 30.11
C ALA A 84 -15.80 22.13 31.54
N GLN A 85 -16.39 20.96 31.78
CA GLN A 85 -16.33 20.25 33.06
C GLN A 85 -15.27 19.13 33.06
N ASP A 86 -14.83 18.68 31.88
CA ASP A 86 -13.78 17.68 31.75
C ASP A 86 -12.41 18.22 32.21
N ARG A 87 -12.07 17.86 33.44
CA ARG A 87 -10.75 18.05 34.04
C ARG A 87 -9.65 17.42 33.18
N THR A 88 -9.93 16.36 32.42
CA THR A 88 -8.96 15.64 31.59
C THR A 88 -8.49 16.49 30.43
N THR A 89 -9.41 17.05 29.63
CA THR A 89 -9.08 17.91 28.49
C THR A 89 -8.48 19.24 28.94
N THR A 90 -8.98 19.82 30.04
CA THR A 90 -8.34 20.99 30.68
C THR A 90 -6.89 20.68 31.10
N ARG A 91 -6.62 19.46 31.61
CA ARG A 91 -5.29 19.00 32.00
C ARG A 91 -4.40 18.65 30.80
N LYS A 92 -4.97 18.16 29.69
CA LYS A 92 -4.28 17.98 28.39
C LYS A 92 -3.82 19.33 27.81
N LEU A 93 -4.70 20.33 27.74
CA LEU A 93 -4.37 21.69 27.31
C LEU A 93 -3.27 22.33 28.17
N LYS A 94 -3.39 22.24 29.51
CA LYS A 94 -2.33 22.72 30.43
C LYS A 94 -1.02 21.96 30.26
N LYS A 95 -1.05 20.64 29.99
CA LYS A 95 0.16 19.84 29.73
C LYS A 95 0.82 20.22 28.40
N ALA A 96 0.05 20.44 27.34
CA ALA A 96 0.54 20.90 26.04
C ALA A 96 1.22 22.29 26.14
N TYR A 97 0.58 23.24 26.83
CA TYR A 97 1.16 24.55 27.11
C TYR A 97 2.43 24.47 27.97
N ALA A 98 2.46 23.59 28.97
CA ALA A 98 3.67 23.35 29.75
C ALA A 98 4.83 22.78 28.90
N THR A 99 4.56 21.84 27.99
CA THR A 99 5.60 21.30 27.08
C THR A 99 6.14 22.32 26.08
N LEU A 100 5.37 23.36 25.73
CA LEU A 100 5.88 24.49 24.94
C LEU A 100 6.88 25.36 25.75
N ARG A 101 6.72 25.47 27.07
CA ARG A 101 7.63 26.19 27.96
C ARG A 101 8.94 25.46 28.28
N VAL A 102 8.91 24.13 28.33
CA VAL A 102 10.10 23.33 28.71
C VAL A 102 11.16 23.29 27.59
N GLY A 103 10.77 23.52 26.34
CA GLY A 103 11.68 23.49 25.19
C GLY A 103 12.62 24.69 25.02
N SER A 104 12.65 25.65 25.95
CA SER A 104 13.41 26.91 25.81
C SER A 104 14.57 27.09 26.79
N GLY A 105 15.03 26.01 27.45
CA GLY A 105 16.17 26.06 28.37
C GLY A 105 17.34 25.21 27.88
N THR A 106 18.48 25.83 27.57
CA THR A 106 19.77 25.14 27.40
C THR A 106 20.54 25.09 28.72
N ASP A 107 21.32 24.03 28.87
CA ASP A 107 22.10 23.71 30.06
C ASP A 107 23.37 24.59 30.19
N LYS A 108 23.58 25.20 31.38
CA LYS A 108 24.90 25.55 31.93
C LYS A 108 24.84 26.16 33.34
N ASP A 109 25.94 25.96 34.05
CA ASP A 109 26.14 26.29 35.48
C ASP A 109 26.86 27.65 35.68
N GLU A 110 26.96 28.06 36.96
CA GLU A 110 27.89 29.04 37.54
C GLU A 110 27.82 30.52 37.08
N ARG A 111 27.23 31.42 37.90
CA ARG A 111 27.98 32.43 38.70
C ARG A 111 27.15 33.43 39.53
N ARG A 112 27.82 34.03 40.52
CA ARG A 112 27.31 34.91 41.59
C ARG A 112 26.76 36.28 41.11
N GLY A 113 25.46 36.50 41.29
CA GLY A 113 24.86 37.57 42.12
C GLY A 113 25.01 39.08 41.80
N ARG A 114 23.87 39.80 41.82
CA ARG A 114 23.66 41.04 42.63
C ARG A 114 22.15 41.30 42.85
N ARG A 115 21.81 42.38 43.59
CA ARG A 115 20.46 42.70 44.11
C ARG A 115 19.63 43.65 43.21
N GLU A 116 18.40 43.93 43.68
CA GLU A 116 17.67 45.23 43.57
C GLU A 116 17.05 45.59 42.19
N THR A 117 15.87 46.22 42.07
CA THR A 117 14.70 46.36 42.98
C THR A 117 13.42 46.71 42.19
N SER A 118 12.25 46.48 42.81
CA SER A 118 10.93 47.12 42.61
C SER A 118 10.62 48.01 41.38
N ARG A 119 9.47 47.76 40.72
CA ARG A 119 8.27 48.65 40.73
C ARG A 119 7.16 48.22 39.75
N THR A 120 5.99 47.91 40.31
CA THR A 120 4.68 48.33 39.76
C THR A 120 4.22 49.59 40.52
N PRO A 121 3.09 50.27 40.20
CA PRO A 121 2.13 50.05 39.11
C PRO A 121 1.82 51.33 38.27
N ARG A 122 1.11 51.16 37.14
CA ARG A 122 -0.21 51.82 36.92
C ARG A 122 -0.95 51.21 35.72
N ARG A 123 -2.26 51.40 35.70
CA ARG A 123 -3.18 50.93 34.65
C ARG A 123 -3.23 51.95 33.51
N PHE A 124 -3.45 51.47 32.29
CA PHE A 124 -4.46 52.08 31.42
C PHE A 124 -5.24 50.96 30.71
N ILE A 125 -6.56 51.11 30.67
CA ILE A 125 -7.44 50.31 29.82
C ILE A 125 -7.67 51.13 28.56
N GLN A 126 -7.45 50.53 27.39
CA GLN A 126 -7.89 51.11 26.14
C GLN A 126 -8.59 50.02 25.33
N TYR A 127 -9.90 50.19 25.14
CA TYR A 127 -10.66 49.37 24.20
C TYR A 127 -10.20 49.71 22.78
N VAL A 128 -9.89 48.70 21.98
CA VAL A 128 -9.74 48.84 20.53
C VAL A 128 -11.00 48.29 19.87
N SER A 129 -11.61 49.10 19.01
CA SER A 129 -12.79 48.73 18.23
C SER A 129 -12.44 47.65 17.19
N LEU A 130 -13.30 46.64 17.03
CA LEU A 130 -13.25 45.71 15.91
C LEU A 130 -13.84 46.38 14.66
N SER A 131 -13.03 47.23 14.02
CA SER A 131 -13.34 47.87 12.75
C SER A 131 -12.05 48.01 11.92
N THR A 132 -12.09 47.50 10.69
CA THR A 132 -11.02 47.54 9.67
C THR A 132 -9.64 47.03 10.10
N TYR A 133 -9.40 45.73 9.91
CA TYR A 133 -8.13 45.25 9.34
C TYR A 133 -8.40 44.10 8.36
N GLY A 134 -7.61 44.03 7.29
CA GLY A 134 -7.84 43.11 6.17
C GLY A 134 -7.46 41.66 6.45
N SER A 135 -7.78 40.78 5.49
CA SER A 135 -7.55 39.33 5.54
C SER A 135 -6.11 38.97 5.97
N ILE A 136 -6.01 38.37 7.16
CA ILE A 136 -4.80 37.65 7.57
C ILE A 136 -4.85 36.30 6.84
N LYS A 137 -4.12 36.19 5.73
CA LYS A 137 -3.93 34.89 5.05
C LYS A 137 -3.27 33.90 6.01
N SER A 138 -3.80 32.69 6.09
CA SER A 138 -3.16 31.59 6.82
C SER A 138 -1.84 31.22 6.13
N PRO A 139 -0.76 30.84 6.86
CA PRO A 139 0.54 30.52 6.25
C PRO A 139 0.58 29.19 5.47
N CYS A 140 -0.55 28.51 5.30
CA CYS A 140 -0.63 27.17 4.74
C CYS A 140 -1.58 27.10 3.53
N GLU A 141 -1.32 27.89 2.49
CA GLU A 141 -1.99 27.71 1.19
C GLU A 141 -1.07 28.05 -0.01
N THR A 142 -1.17 27.21 -1.04
CA THR A 142 -0.62 27.32 -2.42
C THR A 142 0.85 27.74 -2.64
N ILE A 143 1.64 26.77 -3.10
CA ILE A 143 2.55 26.98 -4.25
C ILE A 143 1.80 26.51 -5.50
N SER A 144 1.64 27.37 -6.50
CA SER A 144 1.08 27.05 -7.82
C SER A 144 2.09 27.38 -8.91
N VAL A 145 2.25 26.49 -9.90
CA VAL A 145 3.29 26.62 -10.93
C VAL A 145 2.86 27.54 -12.08
N THR A 146 2.92 28.85 -11.85
CA THR A 146 2.93 29.91 -12.89
C THR A 146 3.61 31.17 -12.37
N ASP A 147 4.93 31.28 -12.52
CA ASP A 147 5.66 32.52 -12.87
C ASP A 147 7.18 32.30 -12.76
N LEU A 148 7.83 32.07 -13.90
CA LEU A 148 9.30 31.98 -13.97
C LEU A 148 9.81 32.45 -15.35
N HIS A 149 9.40 33.66 -15.73
CA HIS A 149 9.84 34.33 -16.96
C HIS A 149 10.10 35.82 -16.75
N ARG A 150 11.39 36.14 -16.46
CA ARG A 150 12.13 37.43 -16.51
C ARG A 150 12.96 37.60 -15.24
N GLY A 151 14.26 37.40 -15.34
CA GLY A 151 15.21 37.64 -14.24
C GLY A 151 16.00 38.94 -14.40
N ARG A 152 16.92 39.18 -13.46
CA ARG A 152 18.11 40.05 -13.64
C ARG A 152 19.21 39.61 -12.67
N LEU A 153 20.47 39.79 -13.08
CA LEU A 153 21.65 39.52 -12.26
C LEU A 153 21.84 40.61 -11.21
N ILE A 154 22.44 40.24 -10.08
CA ILE A 154 23.36 41.10 -9.32
C ILE A 154 24.57 40.22 -8.96
N ASP A 155 25.74 40.54 -9.53
CA ASP A 155 27.01 39.90 -9.17
C ASP A 155 27.57 40.48 -7.87
N VAL A 156 28.28 39.64 -7.10
CA VAL A 156 29.18 40.10 -6.04
C VAL A 156 30.55 39.44 -6.24
N PHE A 157 31.50 40.22 -6.75
CA PHE A 157 32.90 39.82 -6.83
C PHE A 157 33.54 39.81 -5.43
N ILE A 158 34.35 38.77 -5.15
CA ILE A 158 35.55 38.91 -4.33
C ILE A 158 36.73 38.47 -5.18
N GLN A 159 37.79 39.27 -5.19
CA GLN A 159 38.91 39.18 -6.11
C GLN A 159 40.21 38.96 -5.34
N THR A 160 40.96 37.91 -5.66
CA THR A 160 42.38 37.80 -5.31
C THR A 160 43.19 37.26 -6.50
N LYS A 161 44.30 37.94 -6.78
CA LYS A 161 45.36 37.50 -7.71
C LYS A 161 46.28 36.53 -6.93
N GLY A 162 47.02 35.60 -7.53
CA GLY A 162 47.27 35.35 -8.95
C GLY A 162 48.77 35.41 -9.24
N ALA A 163 49.40 34.28 -9.54
CA ALA A 163 50.79 34.17 -9.97
C ALA A 163 51.01 32.86 -10.76
N SER A 164 51.74 32.93 -11.86
CA SER A 164 52.18 31.77 -12.65
C SER A 164 53.70 31.69 -12.65
N LEU A 165 54.26 30.48 -12.58
CA LEU A 165 55.66 30.17 -12.89
C LEU A 165 55.73 28.77 -13.51
N ALA A 166 56.77 28.49 -14.29
CA ALA A 166 56.73 27.42 -15.30
C ALA A 166 58.01 26.57 -15.38
N PHE A 167 57.84 25.41 -16.05
CA PHE A 167 58.86 24.45 -16.49
C PHE A 167 59.67 23.68 -15.43
N GLY A 168 59.61 22.35 -15.57
CA GLY A 168 60.46 21.34 -14.94
C GLY A 168 60.15 19.99 -15.58
N LEU A 169 61.17 19.26 -16.02
CA LEU A 169 61.04 17.98 -16.76
C LEU A 169 61.77 16.85 -16.01
N VAL A 170 61.75 15.64 -16.59
CA VAL A 170 62.38 14.39 -16.12
C VAL A 170 61.48 13.54 -15.19
N PRO A 171 61.40 12.19 -15.37
CA PRO A 171 60.29 11.39 -14.84
C PRO A 171 60.66 10.38 -13.74
N GLY A 172 59.63 9.80 -13.12
CA GLY A 172 59.68 8.44 -12.56
C GLY A 172 59.38 8.32 -11.07
N LEU A 173 58.21 7.77 -10.75
CA LEU A 173 58.00 6.61 -9.86
C LEU A 173 56.49 6.38 -9.65
N SER A 174 56.10 5.13 -9.42
CA SER A 174 54.69 4.70 -9.43
C SER A 174 53.92 5.14 -8.17
N PRO A 175 52.75 5.81 -8.29
CA PRO A 175 51.90 6.06 -7.13
C PRO A 175 51.18 4.76 -6.71
N SER A 176 51.41 4.32 -5.48
CA SER A 176 50.65 3.24 -4.85
C SER A 176 49.18 3.64 -4.68
N SER A 177 48.26 2.80 -5.19
CA SER A 177 46.83 3.11 -5.27
C SER A 177 46.11 2.98 -3.93
N GLU A 178 46.20 3.99 -3.05
CA GLU A 178 45.24 4.17 -1.96
C GLU A 178 43.88 4.70 -2.50
N LYS A 179 43.15 3.82 -3.17
CA LYS A 179 41.72 4.00 -3.37
C LYS A 179 41.02 3.56 -2.08
N SER A 180 40.39 4.52 -1.39
CA SER A 180 39.45 4.26 -0.30
C SER A 180 38.15 3.65 -0.83
N VAL A 181 38.24 2.42 -1.34
CA VAL A 181 37.08 1.62 -1.74
C VAL A 181 36.31 1.27 -0.48
N SER A 182 35.23 2.01 -0.22
CA SER A 182 34.25 1.64 0.81
C SER A 182 33.85 0.19 0.59
N ALA A 183 33.99 -0.63 1.62
CA ALA A 183 33.84 -2.07 1.50
C ALA A 183 32.41 -2.41 1.05
N ARG A 184 32.28 -2.88 -0.20
CA ARG A 184 31.08 -3.61 -0.63
C ARG A 184 30.92 -4.77 0.34
N GLN A 185 29.88 -4.73 1.18
CA GLN A 185 29.56 -5.81 2.08
C GLN A 185 29.42 -7.10 1.28
N SER A 186 30.32 -8.05 1.54
CA SER A 186 30.27 -9.38 0.95
C SER A 186 29.08 -10.13 1.52
N PHE A 187 27.99 -10.16 0.77
CA PHE A 187 26.80 -10.96 1.07
C PHE A 187 26.85 -12.30 0.31
N PRO A 188 27.40 -13.38 0.89
CA PRO A 188 27.10 -14.72 0.41
C PRO A 188 25.61 -15.01 0.66
N SER A 189 24.89 -15.43 -0.40
CA SER A 189 23.54 -16.01 -0.37
C SER A 189 22.45 -15.25 0.42
N SER A 190 22.35 -13.92 0.28
CA SER A 190 21.43 -13.10 1.12
C SER A 190 20.12 -12.63 0.49
N LYS A 191 19.85 -12.92 -0.80
CA LYS A 191 18.64 -12.44 -1.51
C LYS A 191 17.66 -13.58 -1.76
N LEU A 192 16.48 -13.46 -1.16
CA LEU A 192 15.39 -14.44 -1.28
C LEU A 192 14.11 -13.75 -1.78
N VAL A 193 13.30 -14.50 -2.50
CA VAL A 193 11.96 -14.10 -2.93
C VAL A 193 10.94 -15.02 -2.27
N PHE A 194 9.92 -14.44 -1.67
CA PHE A 194 8.79 -15.15 -1.05
C PHE A 194 7.51 -14.90 -1.86
N ALA A 195 6.47 -15.68 -1.61
CA ALA A 195 5.11 -15.31 -2.00
C ALA A 195 4.15 -15.53 -0.83
N HIS A 196 3.21 -14.61 -0.65
CA HIS A 196 2.18 -14.70 0.38
C HIS A 196 1.16 -15.77 0.00
N PHE A 197 0.82 -16.66 0.92
CA PHE A 197 -0.03 -17.83 0.66
C PHE A 197 -1.17 -17.88 1.67
N MET A 198 -2.41 -17.73 1.19
CA MET A 198 -3.62 -17.69 1.99
C MET A 198 -4.02 -19.10 2.42
N MET A 199 -3.79 -19.46 3.69
CA MET A 199 -4.22 -20.75 4.24
C MET A 199 -5.74 -20.78 4.49
N GLY A 200 -6.39 -19.62 4.68
CA GLY A 200 -7.84 -19.52 4.93
C GLY A 200 -8.71 -20.22 3.90
N ILE A 201 -8.29 -20.25 2.63
CA ILE A 201 -9.03 -20.89 1.52
C ILE A 201 -8.61 -22.34 1.24
N THR A 202 -7.77 -22.96 2.08
CA THR A 202 -7.26 -24.33 1.86
C THR A 202 -8.00 -25.43 2.61
N GLY A 203 -9.13 -25.12 3.26
CA GLY A 203 -9.84 -26.05 4.15
C GLY A 203 -10.24 -27.40 3.52
N ASN A 204 -10.39 -27.48 2.20
CA ASN A 204 -10.69 -28.72 1.46
C ASN A 204 -9.46 -29.59 1.16
N ARG A 205 -8.24 -29.11 1.38
CA ARG A 205 -7.00 -29.89 1.13
C ARG A 205 -6.88 -31.01 2.16
N GLY A 206 -6.87 -32.26 1.67
CA GLY A 206 -6.95 -33.45 2.52
C GLY A 206 -5.59 -34.07 2.86
N SER A 207 -4.52 -33.60 2.22
CA SER A 207 -3.18 -34.14 2.40
C SER A 207 -2.10 -33.11 2.04
N ALA A 208 -0.85 -33.44 2.37
CA ALA A 208 0.31 -32.72 1.87
C ALA A 208 0.50 -32.85 0.34
N ALA A 209 -0.11 -33.82 -0.35
CA ALA A 209 0.00 -33.92 -1.81
C ALA A 209 -0.80 -32.82 -2.52
N ASP A 210 -1.90 -32.37 -1.92
CA ASP A 210 -2.75 -31.26 -2.38
C ASP A 210 -1.99 -29.90 -2.45
N TYR A 211 -0.78 -29.82 -1.87
CA TYR A 211 0.11 -28.65 -1.90
C TYR A 211 1.33 -28.82 -2.84
N ASP A 212 1.62 -30.05 -3.30
CA ASP A 212 2.89 -30.33 -3.97
C ASP A 212 3.06 -29.57 -5.29
N ASP A 213 1.97 -29.26 -6.00
CA ASP A 213 2.04 -28.53 -7.27
C ASP A 213 2.33 -27.03 -7.08
N ASP A 214 1.76 -26.41 -6.05
CA ASP A 214 2.11 -25.03 -5.64
C ASP A 214 3.61 -24.94 -5.30
N MET A 215 4.10 -25.88 -4.49
CA MET A 215 5.51 -25.94 -4.07
C MET A 215 6.45 -26.13 -5.27
N ARG A 216 6.08 -26.96 -6.25
CA ARG A 216 6.87 -27.14 -7.48
C ARG A 216 6.90 -25.88 -8.34
N ARG A 217 5.73 -25.28 -8.62
CA ARG A 217 5.62 -24.12 -9.52
C ARG A 217 6.29 -22.88 -8.95
N ALA A 218 6.09 -22.57 -7.67
CA ALA A 218 6.73 -21.44 -7.04
C ALA A 218 8.27 -21.58 -7.01
N LYS A 219 8.76 -22.79 -6.72
CA LYS A 219 10.20 -23.11 -6.73
C LYS A 219 10.80 -23.03 -8.14
N ASP A 220 10.10 -23.51 -9.16
CA ASP A 220 10.51 -23.41 -10.57
C ASP A 220 10.55 -21.94 -11.06
N LEU A 221 9.59 -21.13 -10.63
CA LEU A 221 9.56 -19.68 -10.82
C LEU A 221 10.72 -18.96 -10.09
N GLY A 222 11.39 -19.63 -9.15
CA GLY A 222 12.54 -19.12 -8.41
C GLY A 222 12.20 -18.49 -7.06
N ILE A 223 10.97 -18.66 -6.57
CA ILE A 223 10.56 -18.31 -5.19
C ILE A 223 11.22 -19.30 -4.22
N ASP A 224 11.71 -18.81 -3.08
CA ASP A 224 12.41 -19.60 -2.07
C ASP A 224 11.48 -20.13 -0.97
N ALA A 225 10.41 -19.40 -0.64
CA ALA A 225 9.44 -19.80 0.37
C ALA A 225 8.03 -19.23 0.16
N PHE A 226 7.02 -19.92 0.70
CA PHE A 226 5.71 -19.30 0.95
C PHE A 226 5.63 -18.70 2.36
N ALA A 227 5.09 -17.49 2.46
CA ALA A 227 4.65 -16.90 3.72
C ALA A 227 3.22 -17.39 3.99
N LEU A 228 3.06 -18.38 4.89
CA LEU A 228 1.76 -19.00 5.16
C LEU A 228 0.93 -18.06 6.05
N ASN A 229 0.01 -17.33 5.43
CA ASN A 229 -0.96 -16.47 6.11
C ASN A 229 -1.95 -17.34 6.88
N ILE A 230 -1.94 -17.22 8.22
CA ILE A 230 -2.72 -18.09 9.11
C ILE A 230 -3.62 -17.34 10.09
N ALA A 231 -4.80 -17.93 10.28
CA ALA A 231 -5.66 -17.73 11.45
C ALA A 231 -5.40 -18.83 12.50
N THR A 232 -6.09 -18.74 13.64
CA THR A 232 -6.10 -19.80 14.66
C THR A 232 -6.82 -21.07 14.16
N GLY A 233 -6.43 -22.26 14.66
CA GLY A 233 -7.12 -23.52 14.37
C GLY A 233 -6.83 -24.14 13.01
N GLN A 234 -5.71 -23.77 12.36
CA GLN A 234 -5.32 -24.22 11.02
C GLN A 234 -4.19 -25.28 11.02
N GLU A 235 -3.95 -25.94 12.16
CA GLU A 235 -2.78 -26.79 12.38
C GLU A 235 -2.70 -27.97 11.41
N SER A 236 -3.83 -28.58 11.03
CA SER A 236 -3.87 -29.64 10.01
C SER A 236 -3.35 -29.17 8.65
N GLN A 237 -3.77 -27.98 8.21
CA GLN A 237 -3.37 -27.41 6.93
C GLN A 237 -1.90 -26.92 6.96
N LEU A 238 -1.46 -26.35 8.07
CA LEU A 238 -0.05 -26.05 8.32
C LEU A 238 0.82 -27.31 8.25
N ASN A 239 0.44 -28.39 8.92
CA ASN A 239 1.19 -29.65 8.87
C ASN A 239 1.32 -30.17 7.43
N PHE A 240 0.23 -30.15 6.65
CA PHE A 240 0.26 -30.53 5.22
C PHE A 240 1.18 -29.62 4.39
N ALA A 241 1.14 -28.31 4.58
CA ALA A 241 2.00 -27.36 3.87
C ALA A 241 3.49 -27.54 4.23
N TYR A 242 3.83 -27.72 5.51
CA TYR A 242 5.22 -27.94 5.95
C TYR A 242 5.80 -29.27 5.45
N ASP A 243 5.00 -30.33 5.44
CA ASP A 243 5.45 -31.66 4.98
C ASP A 243 5.52 -31.73 3.45
N SER A 244 4.67 -30.98 2.72
CA SER A 244 4.80 -30.74 1.28
C SER A 244 6.05 -29.92 0.94
N ALA A 245 6.31 -28.83 1.65
CA ALA A 245 7.51 -28.02 1.45
C ALA A 245 8.79 -28.86 1.65
N ALA A 246 8.82 -29.70 2.69
CA ALA A 246 9.89 -30.66 2.90
C ALA A 246 10.05 -31.63 1.71
N ARG A 247 8.96 -32.26 1.25
CA ARG A 247 8.96 -33.23 0.13
C ARG A 247 9.50 -32.64 -1.17
N ASN A 248 9.12 -31.41 -1.52
CA ASN A 248 9.50 -30.77 -2.78
C ASN A 248 10.83 -30.02 -2.69
N ASN A 249 11.51 -30.03 -1.53
CA ASN A 249 12.66 -29.17 -1.22
C ASN A 249 12.34 -27.70 -1.57
N MET A 250 11.27 -27.19 -0.95
CA MET A 250 10.81 -25.81 -0.92
C MET A 250 10.82 -25.35 0.54
N LYS A 251 10.65 -24.05 0.84
CA LYS A 251 10.49 -23.58 2.22
C LYS A 251 9.14 -22.92 2.47
N VAL A 252 8.80 -22.81 3.74
CA VAL A 252 7.62 -22.12 4.26
C VAL A 252 7.99 -21.41 5.57
N PHE A 253 7.25 -20.35 5.91
CA PHE A 253 7.27 -19.75 7.23
C PHE A 253 5.89 -19.29 7.65
N LEU A 254 5.69 -19.07 8.96
CA LEU A 254 4.44 -18.57 9.51
C LEU A 254 4.32 -17.06 9.27
N SER A 255 3.19 -16.64 8.70
CA SER A 255 2.72 -15.25 8.67
C SER A 255 1.43 -15.17 9.47
N PHE A 256 1.50 -14.77 10.74
CA PHE A 256 0.32 -14.64 11.59
C PHE A 256 -0.60 -13.52 11.10
N ASP A 257 -1.87 -13.80 10.78
CA ASP A 257 -2.83 -12.74 10.47
C ASP A 257 -3.39 -12.14 11.77
N CYS A 258 -2.96 -10.93 12.10
CA CYS A 258 -3.35 -10.27 13.34
C CYS A 258 -4.77 -9.64 13.31
N ASN A 259 -5.59 -9.97 12.30
CA ASN A 259 -7.05 -9.95 12.42
C ASN A 259 -7.58 -11.08 13.33
N PHE A 260 -6.82 -12.17 13.51
CA PHE A 260 -7.15 -13.34 14.33
C PHE A 260 -6.25 -13.53 15.57
N TYR A 261 -5.14 -12.79 15.64
CA TYR A 261 -4.20 -12.79 16.77
C TYR A 261 -4.03 -11.36 17.31
N HIS A 262 -4.10 -11.18 18.62
CA HIS A 262 -4.19 -9.88 19.28
C HIS A 262 -3.16 -9.70 20.40
N PRO A 263 -2.93 -8.47 20.91
CA PRO A 263 -2.11 -8.26 22.12
C PRO A 263 -2.68 -9.02 23.32
N GLY A 264 -1.89 -9.92 23.89
CA GLY A 264 -2.32 -10.99 24.80
C GLY A 264 -1.97 -12.38 24.26
N ASP A 265 -2.04 -12.59 22.94
CA ASP A 265 -1.81 -13.88 22.28
C ASP A 265 -0.33 -14.16 21.99
N GLU A 266 0.61 -13.32 22.44
CA GLU A 266 2.05 -13.51 22.16
C GLU A 266 2.59 -14.86 22.69
N GLY A 267 1.95 -15.42 23.72
CA GLY A 267 2.23 -16.78 24.20
C GLY A 267 1.80 -17.88 23.23
N LEU A 268 0.68 -17.69 22.55
CA LEU A 268 0.19 -18.60 21.51
C LEU A 268 1.02 -18.45 20.23
N ILE A 269 1.28 -17.22 19.78
CA ILE A 269 2.16 -16.95 18.63
C ILE A 269 3.53 -17.60 18.85
N GLY A 270 4.14 -17.39 20.02
CA GLY A 270 5.42 -18.00 20.37
C GLY A 270 5.41 -19.53 20.39
N SER A 271 4.42 -20.16 21.05
CA SER A 271 4.36 -21.63 21.13
C SER A 271 4.08 -22.30 19.78
N THR A 272 3.33 -21.64 18.89
CA THR A 272 3.17 -22.06 17.49
C THR A 272 4.50 -21.96 16.73
N ILE A 273 5.24 -20.86 16.85
CA ILE A 273 6.59 -20.76 16.24
C ILE A 273 7.51 -21.88 16.73
N ALA A 274 7.53 -22.15 18.04
CA ALA A 274 8.35 -23.21 18.64
C ALA A 274 8.02 -24.60 18.05
N SER A 275 6.74 -24.86 17.79
CA SER A 275 6.23 -26.12 17.26
C SER A 275 6.64 -26.37 15.80
N TYR A 276 6.61 -25.34 14.95
CA TYR A 276 7.01 -25.45 13.53
C TYR A 276 8.51 -25.24 13.29
N ALA A 277 9.23 -24.57 14.19
CA ALA A 277 10.64 -24.22 14.04
C ALA A 277 11.57 -25.39 13.62
N LYS A 278 11.30 -26.62 14.08
CA LYS A 278 12.12 -27.82 13.79
C LYS A 278 11.66 -28.61 12.55
N ARG A 279 10.57 -28.22 11.88
CA ARG A 279 10.11 -28.89 10.64
C ARG A 279 11.12 -28.68 9.50
N PRO A 280 11.44 -29.69 8.67
CA PRO A 280 12.40 -29.53 7.56
C PRO A 280 12.02 -28.48 6.52
N GLY A 281 10.71 -28.19 6.36
CA GLY A 281 10.19 -27.13 5.49
C GLY A 281 10.39 -25.70 6.02
N GLN A 282 10.74 -25.50 7.30
CA GLN A 282 10.88 -24.16 7.88
C GLN A 282 12.00 -23.34 7.19
N LEU A 283 11.67 -22.14 6.72
CA LEU A 283 12.65 -21.16 6.27
C LEU A 283 13.52 -20.69 7.44
N ARG A 284 14.83 -20.67 7.23
CA ARG A 284 15.81 -20.14 8.18
C ARG A 284 16.79 -19.22 7.46
N VAL A 285 17.23 -18.14 8.12
CA VAL A 285 18.07 -17.09 7.53
C VAL A 285 19.24 -16.69 8.44
N GLY A 286 20.29 -16.12 7.84
CA GLY A 286 21.48 -15.68 8.56
C GLY A 286 22.09 -16.82 9.38
N ASN A 287 22.26 -16.59 10.69
CA ASN A 287 22.78 -17.58 11.64
C ASN A 287 21.72 -18.63 12.01
N ASN A 288 21.14 -19.31 11.02
CA ASN A 288 20.15 -20.38 11.15
C ASN A 288 18.86 -19.98 11.90
N ARG A 289 18.50 -18.68 11.90
CA ARG A 289 17.38 -18.11 12.68
C ARG A 289 16.03 -18.44 12.02
N VAL A 290 15.01 -18.78 12.80
CA VAL A 290 13.67 -19.17 12.31
C VAL A 290 12.96 -17.97 11.70
N PHE A 291 12.66 -17.97 10.41
CA PHE A 291 11.97 -16.84 9.78
C PHE A 291 10.48 -16.83 10.17
N VAL A 292 9.95 -15.67 10.54
CA VAL A 292 8.55 -15.45 10.93
C VAL A 292 8.11 -14.03 10.54
N SER A 293 6.88 -13.87 10.05
CA SER A 293 6.24 -12.58 9.81
C SER A 293 4.84 -12.51 10.43
N SER A 294 4.13 -11.41 10.21
CA SER A 294 2.70 -11.27 10.44
C SER A 294 2.09 -10.35 9.39
N PHE A 295 0.81 -10.54 9.07
CA PHE A 295 0.00 -9.50 8.47
C PHE A 295 -0.54 -8.61 9.60
N ILE A 296 -0.29 -7.31 9.51
CA ILE A 296 -0.53 -6.30 10.55
C ILE A 296 0.04 -6.71 11.94
N GLY A 297 -0.54 -6.22 13.04
CA GLY A 297 -0.12 -6.58 14.41
C GLY A 297 0.69 -5.53 15.17
N ASP A 298 0.61 -4.25 14.77
CA ASP A 298 1.42 -3.11 15.26
C ASP A 298 1.61 -2.97 16.79
N GLN A 299 0.70 -3.55 17.57
CA GLN A 299 0.65 -3.44 19.04
C GLN A 299 1.19 -4.70 19.76
N LEU A 300 1.62 -5.74 19.05
CA LEU A 300 2.11 -6.98 19.64
C LEU A 300 3.45 -6.81 20.36
N ASN A 301 3.57 -7.44 21.53
CA ASN A 301 4.80 -7.46 22.32
C ASN A 301 5.81 -8.48 21.75
N VAL A 302 6.60 -8.04 20.78
CA VAL A 302 7.66 -8.82 20.12
C VAL A 302 8.60 -9.55 21.11
N GLN A 303 8.88 -8.96 22.28
CA GLN A 303 9.73 -9.61 23.28
C GLN A 303 9.00 -10.73 24.05
N ALA A 304 7.68 -10.62 24.23
CA ALA A 304 6.87 -11.74 24.73
C ALA A 304 6.82 -12.88 23.70
N ILE A 305 6.68 -12.57 22.40
CA ILE A 305 6.72 -13.58 21.32
C ILE A 305 8.07 -14.33 21.34
N ARG A 306 9.20 -13.60 21.35
CA ARG A 306 10.54 -14.22 21.42
C ARG A 306 10.71 -15.10 22.66
N LYS A 307 10.26 -14.62 23.84
CA LYS A 307 10.34 -15.37 25.10
C LYS A 307 9.49 -16.65 25.05
N ALA A 308 8.28 -16.59 24.49
CA ALA A 308 7.39 -17.74 24.37
C ALA A 308 7.83 -18.74 23.28
N ALA A 309 8.50 -18.28 22.22
CA ALA A 309 9.05 -19.15 21.18
C ALA A 309 10.25 -19.98 21.65
N GLY A 310 11.06 -19.49 22.60
CA GLY A 310 12.20 -20.23 23.16
C GLY A 310 13.30 -20.62 22.15
N VAL A 311 13.25 -20.06 20.94
CA VAL A 311 14.20 -20.27 19.83
C VAL A 311 14.58 -18.91 19.23
N ASP A 312 15.73 -18.83 18.57
CA ASP A 312 16.10 -17.60 17.86
C ASP A 312 15.29 -17.46 16.56
N ILE A 313 14.50 -16.38 16.49
CA ILE A 313 13.62 -16.04 15.39
C ILE A 313 14.15 -14.79 14.67
N TYR A 314 14.07 -14.78 13.35
CA TYR A 314 14.14 -13.57 12.54
C TYR A 314 12.69 -13.09 12.33
N PHE A 315 12.27 -12.07 13.08
CA PHE A 315 10.91 -11.55 13.05
C PHE A 315 10.82 -10.30 12.16
N ALA A 316 10.05 -10.39 11.07
CA ALA A 316 9.88 -9.35 10.07
C ALA A 316 8.40 -9.19 9.66
N PRO A 317 7.58 -8.51 10.47
CA PRO A 317 6.13 -8.35 10.25
C PRO A 317 5.77 -7.19 9.30
N ASN A 318 4.54 -7.18 8.82
CA ASN A 318 3.88 -6.01 8.22
C ASN A 318 3.45 -5.01 9.32
N PHE A 319 4.42 -4.38 9.97
CA PHE A 319 4.18 -3.33 10.97
C PHE A 319 4.27 -1.95 10.30
N HIS A 320 3.25 -1.11 10.49
CA HIS A 320 3.13 0.19 9.85
C HIS A 320 4.07 1.23 10.46
N VAL A 321 4.82 1.90 9.59
CA VAL A 321 5.70 3.03 9.95
C VAL A 321 4.89 4.14 10.64
N GLY A 322 5.26 4.47 11.87
CA GLY A 322 4.59 5.49 12.68
C GLY A 322 3.48 4.98 13.62
N ALA A 323 3.01 3.74 13.43
CA ALA A 323 2.06 3.09 14.36
C ALA A 323 2.75 2.10 15.33
N ALA A 324 3.80 1.42 14.86
CA ALA A 324 4.50 0.37 15.59
C ALA A 324 5.92 0.77 16.04
N ASN A 325 6.47 0.00 16.99
CA ASN A 325 7.87 0.13 17.41
C ASN A 325 8.78 -0.80 16.59
N PHE A 326 9.62 -0.22 15.72
CA PHE A 326 10.57 -0.95 14.87
C PHE A 326 11.85 -1.42 15.62
N GLY A 327 12.06 -0.95 16.86
CA GLY A 327 13.23 -1.28 17.69
C GLY A 327 13.45 -2.78 17.94
N PRO A 328 12.42 -3.56 18.33
CA PRO A 328 12.54 -5.00 18.59
C PRO A 328 12.56 -5.92 17.34
N LEU A 329 12.34 -5.39 16.13
CA LEU A 329 12.22 -6.19 14.90
C LEU A 329 13.59 -6.59 14.33
N ASP A 330 13.66 -7.68 13.56
CA ASP A 330 14.84 -8.01 12.73
C ASP A 330 14.71 -7.45 11.31
N GLY A 331 13.47 -7.30 10.82
CA GLY A 331 13.12 -6.64 9.57
C GLY A 331 11.67 -6.16 9.56
N ALA A 332 11.15 -5.74 8.41
CA ALA A 332 9.72 -5.48 8.23
C ALA A 332 9.29 -5.67 6.76
N LEU A 333 8.03 -6.04 6.57
CA LEU A 333 7.34 -6.13 5.29
C LEU A 333 6.57 -4.84 5.01
N ASN A 334 6.73 -4.28 3.81
CA ASN A 334 5.78 -3.32 3.28
C ASN A 334 4.73 -4.04 2.42
N TRP A 335 3.53 -4.25 2.96
CA TRP A 335 2.42 -4.85 2.21
C TRP A 335 1.92 -3.96 1.05
N GLN A 336 1.98 -2.64 1.21
CA GLN A 336 1.37 -1.63 0.33
C GLN A 336 2.09 -1.58 -1.03
N SER A 337 1.77 -2.54 -1.90
CA SER A 337 2.48 -2.83 -3.16
C SER A 337 1.94 -2.06 -4.38
N TRP A 338 0.92 -1.22 -4.16
CA TRP A 338 0.19 -0.42 -5.15
C TRP A 338 0.06 1.04 -4.67
N GLN A 339 -0.27 1.97 -5.57
CA GLN A 339 -0.48 3.37 -5.20
C GLN A 339 -1.76 3.54 -4.36
N SER A 340 -1.77 4.47 -3.40
CA SER A 340 -2.93 4.74 -2.55
C SER A 340 -3.09 6.23 -2.20
N ASN A 341 -4.14 6.58 -1.46
CA ASN A 341 -4.29 7.88 -0.80
C ASN A 341 -3.67 7.94 0.62
N GLY A 342 -2.85 6.94 0.98
CA GLY A 342 -2.27 6.79 2.32
C GLY A 342 -3.18 6.19 3.39
N ASN A 343 -4.42 5.82 3.05
CA ASN A 343 -5.43 5.26 3.97
C ASN A 343 -6.05 3.96 3.40
N ASN A 344 -5.22 3.09 2.83
CA ASN A 344 -5.60 1.80 2.21
C ASN A 344 -6.79 1.89 1.23
N LYS A 345 -6.89 2.95 0.43
CA LYS A 345 -7.83 3.11 -0.70
C LYS A 345 -7.15 3.88 -1.85
N ALA A 346 -7.70 3.80 -3.06
CA ALA A 346 -7.11 4.39 -4.27
C ALA A 346 -6.77 5.90 -4.13
N PRO A 347 -5.79 6.42 -4.88
CA PRO A 347 -5.48 7.85 -4.92
C PRO A 347 -6.71 8.69 -5.30
N LYS A 348 -7.07 9.66 -4.46
CA LYS A 348 -8.23 10.55 -4.69
C LYS A 348 -8.08 11.87 -3.95
N ASN A 349 -8.79 12.90 -4.41
CA ASN A 349 -8.78 14.26 -3.83
C ASN A 349 -7.36 14.84 -3.66
N GLY A 350 -6.50 14.65 -4.68
CA GLY A 350 -5.10 15.10 -4.69
C GLY A 350 -4.14 14.32 -3.78
N LYS A 351 -4.61 13.29 -3.06
CA LYS A 351 -3.78 12.45 -2.21
C LYS A 351 -3.23 11.25 -2.98
N LEU A 352 -1.92 11.23 -3.18
CA LEU A 352 -1.15 10.12 -3.70
C LEU A 352 -0.02 9.76 -2.71
N VAL A 353 0.08 8.48 -2.39
CA VAL A 353 1.22 7.84 -1.75
C VAL A 353 1.69 6.73 -2.68
N THR A 354 2.93 6.84 -3.17
CA THR A 354 3.51 5.85 -4.08
C THR A 354 4.17 4.70 -3.31
N VAL A 355 4.35 3.56 -3.98
CA VAL A 355 5.02 2.39 -3.40
C VAL A 355 6.46 2.73 -2.98
N GLN A 356 7.15 3.55 -3.77
CA GLN A 356 8.53 3.99 -3.50
C GLN A 356 8.59 4.96 -2.31
N GLN A 357 7.57 5.80 -2.10
CA GLN A 357 7.46 6.59 -0.85
C GLN A 357 7.28 5.68 0.37
N GLY A 358 6.53 4.58 0.22
CA GLY A 358 6.45 3.48 1.19
C GLY A 358 7.82 2.84 1.46
N ASP A 359 8.53 2.37 0.43
CA ASP A 359 9.88 1.79 0.56
C ASP A 359 10.81 2.71 1.35
N GLN A 360 10.83 4.01 1.01
CA GLN A 360 11.67 5.01 1.67
C GLN A 360 11.25 5.27 3.12
N ALA A 361 9.96 5.12 3.48
CA ALA A 361 9.51 5.21 4.86
C ALA A 361 9.97 3.98 5.68
N TYR A 362 9.81 2.77 5.14
CA TYR A 362 10.25 1.54 5.79
C TYR A 362 11.77 1.48 5.95
N LEU A 363 12.55 1.81 4.92
CA LEU A 363 14.02 1.81 4.98
C LEU A 363 14.55 2.79 6.04
N ARG A 364 13.93 3.98 6.20
CA ARG A 364 14.27 4.92 7.27
C ARG A 364 13.90 4.39 8.66
N ALA A 365 12.74 3.76 8.81
CA ALA A 365 12.29 3.18 10.09
C ALA A 365 13.12 1.94 10.51
N LEU A 366 13.62 1.18 9.53
CA LEU A 366 14.46 0.00 9.73
C LEU A 366 15.92 0.33 10.05
N GLY A 367 16.44 1.48 9.60
CA GLY A 367 17.79 1.95 9.96
C GLY A 367 18.93 0.99 9.57
N GLY A 368 18.76 0.25 8.47
CA GLY A 368 19.72 -0.79 8.02
C GLY A 368 19.36 -2.23 8.40
N LYS A 369 18.27 -2.44 9.15
CA LYS A 369 17.63 -3.76 9.31
C LYS A 369 17.03 -4.26 7.98
N GLY A 370 16.74 -5.56 7.89
CA GLY A 370 16.32 -6.17 6.64
C GLY A 370 14.93 -5.71 6.16
N TYR A 371 14.83 -5.35 4.90
CA TYR A 371 13.58 -4.90 4.28
C TYR A 371 13.01 -5.98 3.35
N ILE A 372 11.73 -6.32 3.55
CA ILE A 372 10.94 -7.13 2.62
C ILE A 372 10.08 -6.18 1.78
N ALA A 373 10.41 -6.05 0.51
CA ALA A 373 9.66 -5.21 -0.42
C ALA A 373 8.48 -5.99 -1.03
N GLY A 374 7.26 -5.46 -0.88
CA GLY A 374 6.08 -6.00 -1.53
C GLY A 374 6.12 -5.79 -3.06
N VAL A 375 5.69 -6.81 -3.80
CA VAL A 375 5.48 -6.79 -5.26
C VAL A 375 4.12 -7.43 -5.54
N SER A 376 3.23 -6.73 -6.25
CA SER A 376 1.89 -7.23 -6.60
C SER A 376 1.55 -6.89 -8.05
N PRO A 377 0.79 -7.74 -8.77
CA PRO A 377 0.38 -7.43 -10.12
C PRO A 377 -0.83 -6.51 -10.24
N TRP A 378 -1.76 -6.64 -9.30
CA TRP A 378 -3.11 -6.11 -9.40
C TRP A 378 -3.69 -5.91 -8.00
N PHE A 379 -4.86 -5.29 -7.89
CA PHE A 379 -5.71 -5.43 -6.71
C PHE A 379 -7.15 -5.08 -7.08
N PHE A 380 -8.07 -6.02 -6.89
CA PHE A 380 -9.51 -5.79 -7.05
C PHE A 380 -10.31 -6.73 -6.14
N THR A 381 -11.29 -6.19 -5.42
CA THR A 381 -12.18 -6.97 -4.55
C THR A 381 -13.62 -6.47 -4.62
N HIS A 382 -14.60 -7.37 -4.54
CA HIS A 382 -16.00 -7.10 -4.88
C HIS A 382 -16.99 -7.97 -4.09
N PHE A 383 -16.68 -8.19 -2.81
CA PHE A 383 -17.53 -8.90 -1.87
C PHE A 383 -18.76 -8.04 -1.47
N GLY A 384 -19.95 -8.43 -1.95
CA GLY A 384 -21.23 -7.85 -1.57
C GLY A 384 -21.75 -8.31 -0.20
N ARG A 385 -23.07 -8.31 -0.01
CA ARG A 385 -23.71 -8.71 1.27
C ARG A 385 -23.72 -10.22 1.54
N GLU A 386 -23.34 -11.03 0.55
CA GLU A 386 -23.31 -12.48 0.59
C GLU A 386 -22.26 -13.07 1.57
N VAL A 387 -21.29 -12.25 2.00
CA VAL A 387 -20.29 -12.60 3.01
C VAL A 387 -20.33 -11.61 4.18
N SER A 388 -19.79 -12.02 5.33
CA SER A 388 -19.69 -11.16 6.52
C SER A 388 -18.63 -10.06 6.41
N TYR A 389 -17.68 -10.21 5.49
CA TYR A 389 -16.52 -9.34 5.26
C TYR A 389 -16.63 -8.58 3.92
N SER A 390 -17.76 -7.92 3.67
CA SER A 390 -17.99 -7.16 2.43
C SER A 390 -16.85 -6.15 2.16
N LYS A 391 -16.40 -6.06 0.91
CA LYS A 391 -15.27 -5.25 0.43
C LYS A 391 -15.53 -4.85 -1.02
N ASN A 392 -15.32 -3.60 -1.41
CA ASN A 392 -15.56 -3.19 -2.81
C ASN A 392 -14.66 -2.03 -3.27
N TRP A 393 -13.45 -2.33 -3.76
CA TRP A 393 -12.52 -1.35 -4.32
C TRP A 393 -11.49 -1.97 -5.27
N VAL A 394 -10.78 -1.11 -5.99
CA VAL A 394 -9.68 -1.42 -6.89
C VAL A 394 -8.53 -0.43 -6.65
N PHE A 395 -7.29 -0.79 -6.92
CA PHE A 395 -6.15 0.14 -6.88
C PHE A 395 -5.46 0.28 -8.25
N PRO A 396 -4.74 1.40 -8.52
CA PRO A 396 -4.02 1.60 -9.78
C PRO A 396 -3.03 0.45 -10.05
N SER A 397 -3.35 -0.37 -11.05
CA SER A 397 -2.66 -1.65 -11.29
C SER A 397 -2.11 -1.81 -12.71
N ASP A 398 -2.71 -1.13 -13.70
CA ASP A 398 -2.36 -1.07 -15.14
C ASP A 398 -0.99 -1.66 -15.54
N LEU A 399 0.13 -0.95 -15.27
CA LEU A 399 1.50 -1.40 -15.54
C LEU A 399 2.32 -1.66 -14.26
N LEU A 400 1.65 -1.96 -13.14
CA LEU A 400 2.24 -2.02 -11.80
C LEU A 400 3.35 -3.08 -11.70
N LEU A 401 3.08 -4.34 -12.08
CA LEU A 401 4.05 -5.43 -11.93
C LEU A 401 5.38 -5.13 -12.62
N TYR A 402 5.31 -4.66 -13.86
CA TYR A 402 6.49 -4.38 -14.68
C TYR A 402 7.33 -3.24 -14.11
N ARG A 403 6.68 -2.11 -13.77
CA ARG A 403 7.35 -0.96 -13.15
C ARG A 403 7.95 -1.35 -11.80
N ARG A 404 7.22 -2.14 -11.01
CA ARG A 404 7.65 -2.60 -9.69
C ARG A 404 8.85 -3.56 -9.79
N TRP A 405 8.91 -4.44 -10.79
CA TRP A 405 10.10 -5.27 -11.00
C TRP A 405 11.34 -4.45 -11.40
N ILE A 406 11.19 -3.36 -12.16
CA ILE A 406 12.29 -2.40 -12.40
C ILE A 406 12.73 -1.75 -11.07
N ASP A 407 11.78 -1.30 -10.24
CA ASP A 407 12.11 -0.77 -8.90
C ASP A 407 12.91 -1.78 -8.08
N MET A 408 12.58 -3.07 -8.12
CA MET A 408 13.29 -4.11 -7.37
C MET A 408 14.74 -4.32 -7.84
N LEU A 409 15.00 -4.23 -9.14
CA LEU A 409 16.37 -4.31 -9.67
C LEU A 409 17.21 -3.05 -9.36
N ALA A 410 16.57 -1.90 -9.14
CA ALA A 410 17.23 -0.66 -8.72
C ALA A 410 17.43 -0.58 -7.19
N LEU A 411 16.38 -0.89 -6.42
CA LEU A 411 16.32 -0.79 -4.96
C LEU A 411 17.13 -1.88 -4.26
N GLN A 412 17.23 -3.07 -4.88
CA GLN A 412 17.98 -4.21 -4.37
C GLN A 412 17.69 -4.58 -2.90
N PRO A 413 16.41 -4.69 -2.48
CA PRO A 413 16.03 -4.97 -1.09
C PRO A 413 16.61 -6.29 -0.56
N THR A 414 16.57 -6.46 0.77
CA THR A 414 17.05 -7.67 1.46
C THR A 414 16.25 -8.90 1.01
N PHE A 415 14.93 -8.77 0.98
CA PHE A 415 13.99 -9.78 0.52
C PHE A 415 12.90 -9.13 -0.35
N ILE A 416 12.21 -9.95 -1.13
CA ILE A 416 10.98 -9.57 -1.85
C ILE A 416 9.87 -10.51 -1.41
N GLU A 417 8.65 -10.01 -1.28
CA GLU A 417 7.47 -10.85 -1.10
C GLU A 417 6.42 -10.52 -2.17
N ILE A 418 6.06 -11.54 -2.95
CA ILE A 418 5.02 -11.42 -3.97
C ILE A 418 3.66 -11.58 -3.28
N ILE A 419 2.85 -10.54 -3.40
CA ILE A 419 1.52 -10.40 -2.83
C ILE A 419 0.55 -10.55 -4.03
N THR A 420 0.04 -11.75 -4.32
CA THR A 420 0.12 -13.02 -3.55
C THR A 420 0.28 -14.24 -4.47
N TRP A 421 0.43 -15.44 -3.91
CA TRP A 421 0.32 -16.69 -4.67
C TRP A 421 -1.14 -17.00 -5.05
N ASN A 422 -2.05 -17.00 -4.08
CA ASN A 422 -3.41 -17.56 -4.20
C ASN A 422 -4.53 -16.71 -3.56
N ASP A 423 -4.35 -15.42 -3.32
CA ASP A 423 -5.46 -14.55 -2.90
C ASP A 423 -6.30 -14.14 -4.11
N TYR A 424 -7.34 -14.95 -4.37
CA TYR A 424 -8.36 -14.76 -5.39
C TYR A 424 -9.37 -13.65 -5.01
N GLY A 425 -9.65 -13.47 -3.72
CA GLY A 425 -10.60 -12.47 -3.19
C GLY A 425 -10.18 -11.02 -3.37
N GLU A 426 -8.89 -10.74 -3.41
CA GLU A 426 -8.32 -9.43 -3.73
C GLU A 426 -7.66 -9.39 -5.13
N SER A 427 -7.93 -10.43 -5.94
CA SER A 427 -7.58 -10.54 -7.37
C SER A 427 -6.10 -10.35 -7.70
N HIS A 428 -5.20 -10.74 -6.78
CA HIS A 428 -3.77 -10.48 -6.90
C HIS A 428 -2.87 -11.71 -6.78
N TYR A 429 -3.48 -12.89 -6.90
CA TYR A 429 -2.82 -14.17 -7.15
C TYR A 429 -1.96 -14.14 -8.42
N ILE A 430 -0.80 -14.81 -8.38
CA ILE A 430 0.03 -15.17 -9.57
C ILE A 430 0.09 -16.69 -9.82
N GLY A 431 -0.40 -17.50 -8.88
CA GLY A 431 -0.57 -18.94 -9.01
C GLY A 431 -1.77 -19.31 -9.90
N PRO A 432 -1.95 -20.61 -10.19
CA PRO A 432 -2.99 -21.08 -11.09
C PRO A 432 -4.36 -21.17 -10.40
N LEU A 433 -5.42 -20.84 -11.14
CA LEU A 433 -6.82 -21.11 -10.78
C LEU A 433 -7.09 -22.61 -10.56
N SER A 434 -6.32 -23.48 -11.22
CA SER A 434 -6.42 -24.93 -11.10
C SER A 434 -5.96 -25.48 -9.73
N ALA A 435 -5.28 -24.68 -8.90
CA ALA A 435 -4.88 -25.08 -7.56
C ALA A 435 -6.09 -25.32 -6.65
N LYS A 436 -6.09 -26.41 -5.88
CA LYS A 436 -7.23 -26.79 -5.01
C LYS A 436 -7.45 -25.75 -3.90
N HIS A 437 -8.65 -25.19 -3.83
CA HIS A 437 -9.09 -24.26 -2.78
C HIS A 437 -10.60 -24.33 -2.58
N VAL A 438 -11.13 -23.71 -1.52
CA VAL A 438 -12.56 -23.44 -1.35
C VAL A 438 -12.90 -22.02 -1.83
N ASP A 439 -14.12 -21.85 -2.31
CA ASP A 439 -14.66 -20.55 -2.71
C ASP A 439 -14.98 -19.66 -1.49
N ASP A 440 -14.28 -18.53 -1.37
CA ASP A 440 -14.57 -17.45 -0.41
C ASP A 440 -15.71 -16.52 -0.89
N GLY A 441 -16.18 -16.70 -2.12
CA GLY A 441 -17.14 -15.85 -2.82
C GLY A 441 -16.56 -15.13 -4.04
N ALA A 442 -15.23 -15.18 -4.24
CA ALA A 442 -14.54 -14.49 -5.33
C ALA A 442 -14.69 -15.17 -6.70
N SER A 443 -15.09 -16.45 -6.73
CA SER A 443 -15.22 -17.24 -7.96
C SER A 443 -16.01 -16.55 -9.07
N LYS A 444 -16.96 -15.67 -8.72
CA LYS A 444 -17.79 -14.87 -9.65
C LYS A 444 -17.00 -13.92 -10.54
N TRP A 445 -15.88 -13.37 -10.05
CA TRP A 445 -15.00 -12.48 -10.82
C TRP A 445 -13.65 -13.12 -11.18
N VAL A 446 -13.30 -14.23 -10.52
CA VAL A 446 -12.08 -15.02 -10.72
C VAL A 446 -12.25 -16.08 -11.81
N ASN A 447 -13.48 -16.57 -12.05
CA ASN A 447 -13.73 -17.59 -13.07
C ASN A 447 -13.26 -17.13 -14.46
N ASP A 448 -12.50 -18.01 -15.13
CA ASP A 448 -11.88 -17.77 -16.43
C ASP A 448 -10.89 -16.58 -16.49
N MET A 449 -10.30 -16.17 -15.35
CA MET A 449 -9.27 -15.13 -15.25
C MET A 449 -7.91 -15.70 -14.80
N PRO A 450 -7.20 -16.47 -15.65
CA PRO A 450 -5.89 -17.01 -15.30
C PRO A 450 -4.86 -15.89 -15.18
N HIS A 451 -4.01 -15.95 -14.15
CA HIS A 451 -2.97 -14.94 -13.86
C HIS A 451 -1.53 -15.46 -14.06
N THR A 452 -1.36 -16.73 -14.46
CA THR A 452 -0.05 -17.39 -14.60
C THR A 452 0.90 -16.70 -15.61
N GLY A 453 0.39 -15.88 -16.52
CA GLY A 453 1.23 -14.99 -17.35
C GLY A 453 2.04 -13.97 -16.55
N TRP A 454 1.56 -13.51 -15.40
CA TRP A 454 2.30 -12.64 -14.49
C TRP A 454 3.39 -13.37 -13.69
N SER A 455 3.22 -14.68 -13.43
CA SER A 455 4.32 -15.54 -13.00
C SER A 455 5.41 -15.58 -14.08
N GLU A 456 5.05 -15.85 -15.34
CA GLU A 456 6.03 -15.90 -16.44
C GLU A 456 6.73 -14.56 -16.72
N LEU A 457 6.04 -13.43 -16.55
CA LEU A 457 6.66 -12.11 -16.55
C LEU A 457 7.67 -11.93 -15.41
N SER A 458 7.37 -12.45 -14.22
CA SER A 458 8.21 -12.28 -13.02
C SER A 458 9.49 -13.13 -13.05
N ARG A 459 9.45 -14.30 -13.68
CA ARG A 459 10.54 -15.29 -13.75
C ARG A 459 11.96 -14.72 -14.02
N PRO A 460 12.22 -13.94 -15.09
CA PRO A 460 13.56 -13.41 -15.35
C PRO A 460 13.95 -12.29 -14.37
N PHE A 461 13.00 -11.53 -13.82
CA PHE A 461 13.29 -10.48 -12.82
C PHE A 461 13.65 -11.08 -11.46
N ILE A 462 12.98 -12.17 -11.05
CA ILE A 462 13.35 -12.98 -9.87
C ILE A 462 14.81 -13.47 -10.01
N ALA A 463 15.15 -14.05 -11.16
CA ALA A 463 16.51 -14.51 -11.43
C ALA A 463 17.55 -13.36 -11.44
N ALA A 464 17.21 -12.21 -12.05
CA ALA A 464 18.08 -11.03 -12.07
C ALA A 464 18.30 -10.44 -10.66
N TYR A 465 17.24 -10.31 -9.86
CA TYR A 465 17.30 -9.84 -8.48
C TYR A 465 18.17 -10.76 -7.61
N LYS A 466 17.97 -12.09 -7.67
CA LYS A 466 18.74 -13.06 -6.89
C LYS A 466 20.22 -13.10 -7.29
N ALA A 467 20.54 -12.77 -8.54
CA ALA A 467 21.91 -12.55 -9.02
C ALA A 467 22.50 -11.17 -8.68
N GLY A 468 21.74 -10.27 -8.03
CA GLY A 468 22.16 -8.90 -7.72
C GLY A 468 22.29 -7.98 -8.93
N ALA A 469 21.66 -8.33 -10.06
CA ALA A 469 21.73 -7.56 -11.29
C ALA A 469 20.76 -6.38 -11.29
N ASN A 470 21.17 -5.27 -11.90
CA ASN A 470 20.37 -4.07 -12.12
C ASN A 470 19.61 -4.08 -13.47
N SER A 471 19.69 -5.18 -14.23
CA SER A 471 19.01 -5.35 -15.52
C SER A 471 18.57 -6.80 -15.70
N VAL A 472 17.38 -6.97 -16.28
CA VAL A 472 16.77 -8.28 -16.58
C VAL A 472 17.32 -8.93 -17.85
N ASN A 473 17.98 -8.18 -18.73
CA ASN A 473 18.24 -8.58 -20.12
C ASN A 473 18.99 -9.92 -20.24
N SER A 474 20.04 -10.14 -19.43
CA SER A 474 20.82 -11.39 -19.43
C SER A 474 20.06 -12.61 -18.87
N PHE A 475 18.90 -12.40 -18.25
CA PHE A 475 18.06 -13.41 -17.60
C PHE A 475 16.84 -13.81 -18.44
N ILE A 476 16.58 -13.13 -19.56
CA ILE A 476 15.56 -13.51 -20.55
C ILE A 476 16.03 -14.76 -21.31
N LYS A 477 15.65 -15.95 -20.80
CA LYS A 477 16.04 -17.25 -21.40
C LYS A 477 15.09 -17.72 -22.49
N GLU A 478 13.85 -17.24 -22.51
CA GLU A 478 12.84 -17.46 -23.54
C GLU A 478 12.30 -16.12 -24.01
N GLU A 479 11.95 -15.97 -25.28
CA GLU A 479 11.25 -14.77 -25.76
C GLU A 479 9.74 -14.95 -25.53
N LYS A 480 9.09 -13.97 -24.90
CA LYS A 480 7.64 -13.99 -24.64
C LYS A 480 7.03 -12.61 -24.79
N LEU A 481 5.76 -12.54 -25.20
CA LEU A 481 4.90 -11.41 -24.85
C LEU A 481 4.01 -11.87 -23.68
N ILE A 482 3.83 -11.02 -22.68
CA ILE A 482 2.83 -11.21 -21.63
C ILE A 482 1.82 -10.09 -21.78
N TYR A 483 0.53 -10.41 -21.88
CA TYR A 483 -0.53 -9.44 -22.11
C TYR A 483 -1.63 -9.55 -21.05
N TRP A 484 -2.30 -8.44 -20.75
CA TRP A 484 -3.45 -8.42 -19.86
C TRP A 484 -4.40 -7.25 -20.12
N TYR A 485 -5.66 -7.41 -19.72
CA TYR A 485 -6.72 -6.41 -19.84
C TYR A 485 -7.95 -6.80 -19.00
N ARG A 486 -8.76 -5.81 -18.61
CA ARG A 486 -10.12 -6.05 -18.12
C ARG A 486 -11.05 -6.36 -19.28
N ILE A 487 -11.99 -7.28 -19.09
CA ILE A 487 -12.88 -7.76 -20.17
C ILE A 487 -14.05 -6.82 -20.50
N THR A 488 -14.25 -5.75 -19.72
CA THR A 488 -15.31 -4.74 -19.89
C THR A 488 -14.76 -3.33 -19.66
N SER A 489 -15.43 -2.31 -20.22
CA SER A 489 -15.10 -0.91 -19.94
C SER A 489 -15.34 -0.57 -18.48
N LYS A 490 -14.48 0.27 -17.90
CA LYS A 490 -14.73 0.82 -16.56
C LYS A 490 -16.02 1.64 -16.48
N ASN A 491 -16.51 2.10 -17.64
CA ASN A 491 -17.74 2.88 -17.78
C ASN A 491 -18.98 2.02 -18.12
N ILE A 492 -18.86 0.67 -18.17
CA ILE A 492 -20.04 -0.21 -18.27
C ILE A 492 -21.01 0.08 -17.12
N ASN A 493 -22.31 -0.18 -17.32
CA ASN A 493 -23.31 -0.07 -16.25
C ASN A 493 -23.89 -1.46 -15.92
N CYS A 494 -23.70 -1.89 -14.68
CA CYS A 494 -24.20 -3.15 -14.13
C CYS A 494 -25.14 -2.92 -12.91
N ASP A 495 -25.57 -1.68 -12.67
CA ASP A 495 -26.29 -1.25 -11.45
C ASP A 495 -27.58 -2.07 -11.16
N SER A 496 -28.23 -2.59 -12.21
CA SER A 496 -29.43 -3.40 -12.10
C SER A 496 -29.17 -4.86 -11.68
N THR A 497 -27.94 -5.36 -11.89
CA THR A 497 -27.57 -6.78 -11.75
C THR A 497 -26.44 -7.06 -10.74
N ASP A 498 -25.74 -6.02 -10.30
CA ASP A 498 -24.54 -6.14 -9.47
C ASP A 498 -24.84 -6.34 -7.97
N THR A 499 -24.01 -7.12 -7.26
CA THR A 499 -24.25 -7.51 -5.85
C THR A 499 -23.81 -6.47 -4.82
N THR A 500 -23.00 -5.48 -5.22
CA THR A 500 -22.49 -4.40 -4.37
C THR A 500 -23.33 -3.12 -4.43
N MET A 501 -24.36 -3.10 -5.29
CA MET A 501 -25.40 -2.06 -5.37
C MET A 501 -26.36 -2.03 -4.18
N ASP A 502 -26.11 -2.86 -3.18
CA ASP A 502 -27.08 -3.37 -2.23
C ASP A 502 -26.59 -3.15 -0.79
N PRO A 503 -27.47 -2.76 0.16
CA PRO A 503 -27.05 -2.56 1.54
C PRO A 503 -26.56 -3.88 2.18
N ILE A 504 -25.42 -3.78 2.86
CA ILE A 504 -24.74 -4.86 3.59
C ILE A 504 -25.14 -4.88 5.08
N ASN A 505 -24.86 -5.99 5.75
CA ASN A 505 -25.27 -6.22 7.15
C ASN A 505 -24.55 -5.31 8.17
N ASN A 506 -23.33 -4.84 7.85
CA ASN A 506 -22.58 -3.87 8.66
C ASN A 506 -22.49 -2.52 7.93
N PRO A 507 -23.42 -1.57 8.16
CA PRO A 507 -23.41 -0.28 7.46
C PRO A 507 -22.26 0.66 7.88
N ASN A 508 -21.45 0.30 8.87
CA ASN A 508 -20.27 1.06 9.32
C ASN A 508 -18.94 0.42 8.87
N ASN A 509 -18.98 -0.58 7.98
CA ASN A 509 -17.79 -1.21 7.43
C ASN A 509 -16.98 -0.20 6.58
N PRO A 510 -15.73 0.15 6.97
CA PRO A 510 -14.93 1.17 6.27
C PRO A 510 -14.40 0.70 4.90
N ASP A 511 -14.49 -0.60 4.64
CA ASP A 511 -13.94 -1.26 3.46
C ASP A 511 -15.01 -1.56 2.39
N PHE A 512 -16.30 -1.41 2.70
CA PHE A 512 -17.36 -1.56 1.71
C PHE A 512 -17.87 -0.22 1.15
N PHE A 513 -17.84 -0.11 -0.18
CA PHE A 513 -18.40 1.00 -0.93
C PHE A 513 -19.58 0.48 -1.75
N ARG A 514 -20.75 1.12 -1.62
CA ARG A 514 -21.95 0.73 -2.37
C ARG A 514 -21.91 1.32 -3.77
N GLY A 515 -21.88 0.48 -4.81
CA GLY A 515 -21.81 0.92 -6.22
C GLY A 515 -20.68 0.24 -6.99
N ARG A 516 -20.26 0.83 -8.11
CA ARG A 516 -19.02 0.44 -8.79
C ARG A 516 -17.82 0.54 -7.82
N PRO A 517 -16.82 -0.37 -7.86
CA PRO A 517 -15.72 -0.41 -6.89
C PRO A 517 -15.00 0.94 -6.69
N ASP A 518 -14.73 1.32 -5.44
CA ASP A 518 -14.00 2.56 -5.14
C ASP A 518 -12.62 2.59 -5.83
N GLY A 519 -12.31 3.70 -6.52
CA GLY A 519 -11.07 3.84 -7.29
C GLY A 519 -11.15 3.40 -8.75
N TRP A 520 -12.31 2.90 -9.24
CA TRP A 520 -12.51 2.49 -10.64
C TRP A 520 -12.09 3.55 -11.67
N GLU A 521 -12.19 4.84 -11.32
CA GLU A 521 -11.82 5.97 -12.15
C GLU A 521 -10.34 5.92 -12.56
N THR A 522 -9.47 5.36 -11.69
CA THR A 522 -8.01 5.35 -11.83
C THR A 522 -7.48 4.33 -12.84
N MET A 523 -8.31 3.36 -13.25
CA MET A 523 -7.92 2.28 -14.17
C MET A 523 -7.97 2.76 -15.64
N ALA A 524 -7.07 2.30 -16.51
CA ALA A 524 -7.23 2.53 -17.96
C ALA A 524 -8.15 1.49 -18.63
N ASP A 525 -8.80 1.90 -19.74
CA ASP A 525 -9.56 1.04 -20.67
C ASP A 525 -8.61 0.61 -21.81
N ASP A 526 -7.49 -0.02 -21.43
CA ASP A 526 -6.36 -0.36 -22.30
C ASP A 526 -6.05 -1.87 -22.27
N VAL A 527 -5.41 -2.34 -23.35
CA VAL A 527 -4.72 -3.63 -23.44
C VAL A 527 -3.23 -3.40 -23.18
N PHE A 528 -2.67 -4.08 -22.18
CA PHE A 528 -1.28 -3.99 -21.79
C PHE A 528 -0.46 -5.15 -22.37
N VAL A 529 0.79 -4.90 -22.74
CA VAL A 529 1.75 -5.92 -23.19
C VAL A 529 3.13 -5.62 -22.63
N VAL A 530 3.81 -6.62 -22.08
CA VAL A 530 5.25 -6.61 -21.86
C VAL A 530 5.92 -7.60 -22.80
N SER A 531 6.87 -7.13 -23.59
CA SER A 531 7.75 -7.99 -24.38
C SER A 531 9.01 -8.33 -23.56
N LEU A 532 9.36 -9.61 -23.51
CA LEU A 532 10.66 -10.11 -23.06
C LEU A 532 11.41 -10.62 -24.29
N LEU A 533 12.39 -9.87 -24.79
CA LEU A 533 13.07 -10.14 -26.06
C LEU A 533 14.59 -10.29 -25.89
N LYS A 534 15.19 -11.13 -26.72
CA LYS A 534 16.65 -11.30 -26.88
C LYS A 534 17.21 -10.44 -28.02
N SER A 535 16.40 -10.11 -29.01
CA SER A 535 16.73 -9.20 -30.12
C SER A 535 15.55 -8.26 -30.42
N PRO A 536 15.77 -7.08 -31.03
CA PRO A 536 14.67 -6.16 -31.34
C PRO A 536 13.61 -6.75 -32.30
N GLY A 537 12.44 -6.12 -32.34
CA GLY A 537 11.36 -6.44 -33.28
C GLY A 537 10.19 -5.47 -33.11
N THR A 538 9.14 -5.64 -33.91
CA THR A 538 7.93 -4.81 -33.83
C THR A 538 6.80 -5.63 -33.20
N ILE A 539 6.23 -5.15 -32.10
CA ILE A 539 5.04 -5.73 -31.47
C ILE A 539 3.80 -5.22 -32.19
N THR A 540 2.83 -6.11 -32.43
CA THR A 540 1.52 -5.74 -32.96
C THR A 540 0.41 -6.19 -32.02
N VAL A 541 -0.46 -5.27 -31.64
CA VAL A 541 -1.68 -5.53 -30.86
C VAL A 541 -2.88 -5.23 -31.74
N ASN A 542 -3.58 -6.27 -32.19
CA ASN A 542 -4.89 -6.12 -32.84
C ASN A 542 -5.97 -6.20 -31.77
N SER A 543 -6.54 -5.06 -31.42
CA SER A 543 -7.68 -4.96 -30.51
C SER A 543 -8.94 -4.67 -31.33
N GLY A 544 -9.87 -5.63 -31.40
CA GLY A 544 -11.16 -5.43 -32.07
C GLY A 544 -11.09 -5.03 -33.55
N GLY A 545 -10.02 -5.41 -34.27
CA GLY A 545 -9.76 -5.00 -35.66
C GLY A 545 -8.88 -3.76 -35.80
N THR A 546 -8.61 -3.01 -34.73
CA THR A 546 -7.64 -1.90 -34.73
C THR A 546 -6.26 -2.43 -34.39
N VAL A 547 -5.31 -2.34 -35.32
CA VAL A 547 -3.92 -2.77 -35.14
C VAL A 547 -3.06 -1.62 -34.65
N TYR A 548 -2.46 -1.78 -33.48
CA TYR A 548 -1.44 -0.90 -32.94
C TYR A 548 -0.06 -1.53 -33.12
N THR A 549 0.91 -0.79 -33.64
CA THR A 549 2.29 -1.25 -33.83
C THR A 549 3.29 -0.46 -32.98
N PHE A 550 4.24 -1.16 -32.35
CA PHE A 550 5.25 -0.59 -31.47
C PHE A 550 6.61 -1.22 -31.76
N ASP A 551 7.67 -0.42 -31.86
CA ASP A 551 9.03 -0.98 -31.93
C ASP A 551 9.54 -1.32 -30.51
N ALA A 552 10.06 -2.53 -30.36
CA ALA A 552 10.54 -3.10 -29.11
C ALA A 552 12.04 -3.42 -29.19
N PRO A 553 12.86 -2.93 -28.25
CA PRO A 553 14.27 -3.29 -28.15
C PRO A 553 14.47 -4.71 -27.59
N ALA A 554 15.71 -5.20 -27.62
CA ALA A 554 16.10 -6.33 -26.80
C ALA A 554 16.06 -5.96 -25.30
N GLY A 555 15.69 -6.91 -24.45
CA GLY A 555 15.41 -6.70 -23.03
C GLY A 555 13.92 -6.83 -22.71
N ALA A 556 13.51 -6.25 -21.59
CA ALA A 556 12.09 -6.10 -21.26
C ALA A 556 11.58 -4.71 -21.67
N SER A 557 10.33 -4.61 -22.13
CA SER A 557 9.68 -3.33 -22.48
C SER A 557 8.17 -3.45 -22.39
N ALA A 558 7.49 -2.38 -21.97
CA ALA A 558 6.04 -2.34 -21.80
C ALA A 558 5.37 -1.42 -22.84
N PHE A 559 4.16 -1.80 -23.22
CA PHE A 559 3.32 -1.13 -24.22
C PHE A 559 1.86 -1.17 -23.75
N GLN A 560 1.06 -0.21 -24.20
CA GLN A 560 -0.38 -0.19 -23.97
C GLN A 560 -1.11 0.34 -25.20
N ALA A 561 -2.30 -0.18 -25.48
CA ALA A 561 -3.15 0.21 -26.59
C ALA A 561 -4.60 0.40 -26.13
N PRO A 562 -5.32 1.45 -26.56
CA PRO A 562 -6.73 1.63 -26.21
C PRO A 562 -7.59 0.43 -26.62
N PHE A 563 -8.27 -0.18 -25.65
CA PHE A 563 -8.96 -1.44 -25.88
C PHE A 563 -10.19 -1.30 -26.79
N LYS A 564 -10.63 -2.40 -27.41
CA LYS A 564 -11.78 -2.48 -28.32
C LYS A 564 -12.53 -3.80 -28.12
N LEU A 565 -13.84 -3.79 -28.33
CA LEU A 565 -14.70 -4.98 -28.24
C LEU A 565 -14.26 -6.09 -29.20
N GLY A 566 -14.50 -7.35 -28.82
CA GLY A 566 -14.20 -8.53 -29.61
C GLY A 566 -12.84 -9.17 -29.32
N ALA A 567 -12.28 -9.85 -30.33
CA ALA A 567 -11.04 -10.61 -30.21
C ALA A 567 -9.80 -9.71 -30.04
N GLN A 568 -8.85 -10.18 -29.22
CA GLN A 568 -7.57 -9.52 -28.95
C GLN A 568 -6.43 -10.43 -29.47
N ARG A 569 -5.60 -9.95 -30.39
CA ARG A 569 -4.47 -10.71 -30.95
C ARG A 569 -3.15 -9.97 -30.79
N PHE A 570 -2.12 -10.73 -30.44
CA PHE A 570 -0.78 -10.25 -30.12
C PHE A 570 0.23 -10.96 -31.03
N ALA A 571 1.20 -10.23 -31.57
CA ALA A 571 2.31 -10.84 -32.31
C ALA A 571 3.62 -10.05 -32.18
N LEU A 572 4.73 -10.76 -32.37
CA LEU A 572 6.07 -10.21 -32.55
C LEU A 572 6.46 -10.38 -34.02
N ARG A 573 6.87 -9.28 -34.68
CA ARG A 573 7.30 -9.26 -36.07
C ARG A 573 8.77 -8.91 -36.21
N ARG A 574 9.45 -9.56 -37.16
CA ARG A 574 10.83 -9.27 -37.58
C ARG A 574 10.93 -9.46 -39.09
N ASN A 575 11.64 -8.56 -39.77
CA ASN A 575 11.84 -8.60 -41.24
C ASN A 575 10.53 -8.76 -42.04
N GLY A 576 9.45 -8.11 -41.59
CA GLY A 576 8.11 -8.18 -42.18
C GLY A 576 7.28 -9.42 -41.80
N ALA A 577 7.89 -10.53 -41.36
CA ALA A 577 7.23 -11.76 -40.95
C ALA A 577 6.81 -11.75 -39.47
N GLU A 578 5.82 -12.57 -39.10
CA GLU A 578 5.51 -12.89 -37.71
C GLU A 578 6.40 -14.03 -37.20
N VAL A 579 7.00 -13.84 -36.03
CA VAL A 579 7.90 -14.82 -35.38
C VAL A 579 7.11 -15.67 -34.38
N MET A 580 6.14 -15.06 -33.69
CA MET A 580 5.21 -15.71 -32.78
C MET A 580 3.96 -14.84 -32.63
N SER A 581 2.80 -15.46 -32.47
CA SER A 581 1.51 -14.77 -32.31
C SER A 581 0.49 -15.62 -31.58
N GLU A 582 -0.40 -15.01 -30.80
CA GLU A 582 -1.60 -15.67 -30.26
C GLU A 582 -2.81 -14.74 -30.31
N THR A 583 -4.00 -15.33 -30.48
CA THR A 583 -5.27 -14.66 -30.18
C THR A 583 -5.73 -15.11 -28.79
N SER A 584 -6.11 -14.18 -27.94
CA SER A 584 -6.55 -14.46 -26.57
C SER A 584 -7.90 -15.19 -26.52
N LEU A 585 -8.04 -16.14 -25.60
CA LEU A 585 -9.25 -16.95 -25.41
C LEU A 585 -10.46 -16.14 -24.89
N LYS A 586 -10.22 -15.00 -24.23
CA LYS A 586 -11.25 -14.19 -23.56
C LYS A 586 -11.46 -12.87 -24.32
N PRO A 587 -12.53 -12.72 -25.12
CA PRO A 587 -12.79 -11.47 -25.83
C PRO A 587 -13.15 -10.33 -24.86
N ILE A 588 -13.04 -9.09 -25.32
CA ILE A 588 -13.55 -7.91 -24.63
C ILE A 588 -15.02 -7.74 -25.01
N GLN A 589 -15.88 -7.48 -24.02
CA GLN A 589 -17.33 -7.48 -24.13
C GLN A 589 -17.96 -6.20 -23.57
N ASP A 590 -19.16 -5.90 -24.05
CA ASP A 590 -20.03 -4.79 -23.65
C ASP A 590 -21.13 -5.23 -22.65
N THR A 591 -21.11 -6.50 -22.24
CA THR A 591 -22.07 -7.12 -21.30
C THR A 591 -21.42 -7.39 -19.94
N CYS A 592 -22.20 -7.22 -18.85
CA CYS A 592 -21.72 -7.44 -17.49
C CYS A 592 -21.47 -8.95 -17.21
N PRO A 593 -20.22 -9.40 -16.97
CA PRO A 593 -19.92 -10.80 -16.70
C PRO A 593 -20.58 -11.25 -15.39
N CYS A 594 -21.43 -12.28 -15.46
CA CYS A 594 -22.33 -12.69 -14.37
C CYS A 594 -23.14 -11.53 -13.74
N GLY A 595 -23.38 -10.44 -14.47
CA GLY A 595 -24.09 -9.26 -13.98
C GLY A 595 -23.25 -8.29 -13.13
N LEU A 596 -21.94 -8.50 -13.00
CA LEU A 596 -21.08 -7.77 -12.04
C LEU A 596 -20.15 -6.72 -12.68
N TYR A 597 -19.74 -5.75 -11.87
CA TYR A 597 -18.57 -4.90 -12.08
C TYR A 597 -17.26 -5.65 -11.89
N ASN A 598 -16.95 -6.60 -12.78
CA ASN A 598 -15.68 -7.31 -12.76
C ASN A 598 -14.51 -6.41 -13.23
N PHE A 599 -13.65 -6.01 -12.29
CA PHE A 599 -12.39 -5.28 -12.55
C PHE A 599 -11.14 -6.17 -12.43
N ASN A 600 -11.31 -7.50 -12.38
CA ASN A 600 -10.22 -8.46 -12.50
C ASN A 600 -9.66 -8.46 -13.93
N SER A 601 -8.40 -8.89 -14.09
CA SER A 601 -7.72 -8.93 -15.38
C SER A 601 -7.77 -10.33 -15.98
N TYR A 602 -7.97 -10.44 -17.29
CA TYR A 602 -7.53 -11.62 -18.01
C TYR A 602 -6.03 -11.46 -18.32
N VAL A 603 -5.22 -12.49 -18.09
CA VAL A 603 -3.77 -12.49 -18.39
C VAL A 603 -3.43 -13.66 -19.31
N GLY A 604 -2.52 -13.44 -20.26
CA GLY A 604 -2.05 -14.49 -21.16
C GLY A 604 -0.65 -14.23 -21.70
N THR A 605 -0.16 -15.16 -22.51
CA THR A 605 1.20 -15.15 -23.07
C THR A 605 1.22 -15.41 -24.57
N VAL A 606 2.32 -15.00 -25.23
CA VAL A 606 2.72 -15.39 -26.58
C VAL A 606 4.12 -15.98 -26.48
N PRO A 607 4.36 -17.26 -26.85
CA PRO A 607 3.35 -18.28 -27.17
C PRO A 607 2.40 -18.56 -26.00
N ALA A 608 1.23 -19.13 -26.28
CA ALA A 608 0.22 -19.43 -25.27
C ALA A 608 0.70 -20.48 -24.25
N SER A 609 0.16 -20.40 -23.02
CA SER A 609 0.28 -21.49 -22.06
C SER A 609 -0.36 -22.76 -22.63
N ARG A 610 0.28 -23.92 -22.40
CA ARG A 610 -0.27 -25.23 -22.74
C ARG A 610 -1.30 -25.73 -21.73
N GLU A 611 -1.42 -25.04 -20.59
CA GLU A 611 -2.36 -25.37 -19.52
C GLU A 611 -3.61 -24.49 -19.62
N ARG A 612 -4.79 -25.12 -19.71
CA ARG A 612 -6.08 -24.42 -19.55
C ARG A 612 -6.34 -24.19 -18.07
N ASP A 613 -5.71 -23.15 -17.54
CA ASP A 613 -5.82 -22.71 -16.16
C ASP A 613 -7.22 -22.13 -15.87
N VAL A 614 -8.01 -22.85 -15.07
CA VAL A 614 -9.40 -22.52 -14.72
C VAL A 614 -9.78 -23.05 -13.33
N LEU A 615 -10.81 -22.45 -12.73
CA LEU A 615 -11.44 -22.91 -11.49
C LEU A 615 -12.05 -24.32 -11.64
N SER A 616 -12.08 -25.10 -10.55
CA SER A 616 -12.65 -26.45 -10.54
C SER A 616 -13.10 -26.92 -9.14
N GLY A 617 -14.15 -27.75 -9.10
CA GLY A 617 -14.64 -28.37 -7.86
C GLY A 617 -15.13 -27.36 -6.82
N ASP A 618 -14.61 -27.48 -5.59
CA ASP A 618 -15.03 -26.69 -4.43
C ASP A 618 -14.81 -25.17 -4.60
N SER A 619 -13.98 -24.74 -5.57
CA SER A 619 -13.76 -23.34 -5.92
C SER A 619 -14.96 -22.66 -6.60
N PHE A 620 -16.09 -23.35 -6.73
CA PHE A 620 -17.39 -22.79 -7.14
C PHE A 620 -18.44 -22.82 -6.02
N GLY A 621 -18.07 -23.22 -4.80
CA GLY A 621 -19.01 -23.50 -3.70
C GLY A 621 -19.89 -22.32 -3.24
N ALA A 622 -19.48 -21.09 -3.53
CA ALA A 622 -20.22 -19.85 -3.22
C ALA A 622 -20.58 -19.02 -4.47
N PHE A 623 -20.28 -19.52 -5.68
CA PHE A 623 -20.40 -18.79 -6.95
C PHE A 623 -21.80 -18.19 -7.17
N SER A 624 -22.86 -18.97 -6.95
CA SER A 624 -24.23 -18.50 -7.15
C SER A 624 -24.75 -17.57 -6.03
N ASN A 625 -24.01 -17.37 -4.94
CA ASN A 625 -24.50 -16.64 -3.77
C ASN A 625 -24.63 -15.14 -4.10
N GLY A 626 -25.82 -14.58 -3.87
CA GLY A 626 -26.10 -13.15 -4.07
C GLY A 626 -26.29 -12.71 -5.53
N LEU A 627 -25.84 -13.47 -6.53
CA LEU A 627 -25.98 -13.12 -7.96
C LEU A 627 -27.44 -12.84 -8.33
N LYS A 628 -27.69 -11.67 -8.94
CA LYS A 628 -29.03 -11.26 -9.40
C LYS A 628 -29.39 -11.79 -10.79
N VAL A 629 -28.47 -12.47 -11.47
CA VAL A 629 -28.66 -13.09 -12.79
C VAL A 629 -28.19 -14.54 -12.78
N LYS A 630 -28.76 -15.35 -13.69
CA LYS A 630 -28.38 -16.76 -13.85
C LYS A 630 -27.02 -16.88 -14.54
N CYS A 631 -25.95 -16.99 -13.76
CA CYS A 631 -24.63 -17.43 -14.21
C CYS A 631 -24.40 -18.90 -13.80
N ALA A 632 -23.64 -19.67 -14.58
CA ALA A 632 -23.41 -21.10 -14.30
C ALA A 632 -22.10 -21.30 -13.49
N PRO A 633 -22.11 -22.09 -12.40
CA PRO A 633 -20.91 -22.38 -11.59
C PRO A 633 -20.01 -23.40 -12.31
N THR A 634 -19.36 -22.96 -13.40
CA THR A 634 -18.46 -23.78 -14.22
C THR A 634 -17.51 -22.89 -15.04
N ALA A 635 -16.35 -23.43 -15.40
CA ALA A 635 -15.34 -22.73 -16.20
C ALA A 635 -15.78 -22.59 -17.67
N SER A 636 -16.01 -21.36 -18.14
CA SER A 636 -16.52 -21.05 -19.49
C SER A 636 -15.43 -20.65 -20.49
N LEU A 637 -14.16 -20.56 -20.08
CA LEU A 637 -13.04 -20.21 -20.94
C LEU A 637 -12.93 -21.19 -22.12
N ALA A 638 -13.01 -20.68 -23.34
CA ALA A 638 -13.00 -21.50 -24.54
C ALA A 638 -11.69 -22.31 -24.68
N SER A 639 -11.76 -23.49 -25.29
CA SER A 639 -10.61 -24.34 -25.61
C SER A 639 -9.84 -23.87 -26.86
N SER A 640 -10.42 -22.94 -27.62
CA SER A 640 -9.83 -22.26 -28.77
C SER A 640 -10.22 -20.79 -28.76
N PRO A 641 -9.41 -19.88 -29.32
CA PRO A 641 -9.71 -18.46 -29.31
C PRO A 641 -10.86 -18.10 -30.26
N PRO A 642 -11.57 -16.98 -30.02
CA PRO A 642 -12.50 -16.41 -30.99
C PRO A 642 -11.79 -16.08 -32.32
N PRO A 643 -12.53 -16.07 -33.45
CA PRO A 643 -11.97 -15.71 -34.75
C PRO A 643 -11.22 -14.37 -34.72
N THR A 644 -10.02 -14.35 -35.30
CA THR A 644 -9.23 -13.11 -35.41
C THR A 644 -9.97 -12.11 -36.30
N ILE A 645 -10.25 -10.92 -35.78
CA ILE A 645 -10.88 -9.83 -36.54
C ILE A 645 -9.84 -9.26 -37.51
N ALA A 646 -10.21 -9.16 -38.79
CA ALA A 646 -9.33 -8.60 -39.82
C ALA A 646 -8.98 -7.12 -39.52
N PRO A 647 -7.74 -6.69 -39.77
CA PRO A 647 -7.35 -5.28 -39.59
C PRO A 647 -8.22 -4.32 -40.40
N THR A 648 -8.89 -3.38 -39.73
CA THR A 648 -9.66 -2.30 -40.36
C THR A 648 -8.90 -0.97 -40.35
N THR A 649 -8.04 -0.78 -39.35
CA THR A 649 -7.19 0.41 -39.17
C THR A 649 -5.84 0.00 -38.58
N THR A 650 -4.74 0.62 -39.03
CA THR A 650 -3.39 0.43 -38.46
C THR A 650 -2.86 1.76 -37.92
N ILE A 651 -2.31 1.75 -36.70
CA ILE A 651 -1.78 2.92 -36.01
C ILE A 651 -0.38 2.59 -35.49
N SER A 652 0.63 3.30 -35.97
CA SER A 652 1.97 3.27 -35.36
C SER A 652 1.99 4.13 -34.10
N VAL A 653 2.44 3.55 -32.99
CA VAL A 653 2.49 4.20 -31.68
C VAL A 653 3.93 4.18 -31.17
N SER A 654 4.40 5.30 -30.63
CA SER A 654 5.66 5.31 -29.87
C SER A 654 5.55 4.36 -28.67
N ALA A 655 6.64 3.67 -28.32
CA ALA A 655 6.66 2.82 -27.14
C ALA A 655 6.20 3.59 -25.89
N ALA A 656 5.40 2.95 -25.03
CA ALA A 656 5.01 3.57 -23.77
C ALA A 656 6.29 3.87 -22.96
N PRO A 657 6.41 5.03 -22.30
CA PRO A 657 7.68 5.47 -21.72
C PRO A 657 8.21 4.46 -20.71
N THR A 658 9.34 3.83 -21.05
CA THR A 658 10.00 2.76 -20.28
C THR A 658 10.78 3.27 -19.07
N SER A 659 10.58 4.55 -18.71
CA SER A 659 11.02 5.20 -17.48
C SER A 659 9.91 6.18 -17.03
N PRO A 660 9.73 6.40 -15.72
CA PRO A 660 8.40 6.60 -15.15
C PRO A 660 7.82 8.01 -15.36
N PRO A 661 6.52 8.13 -15.69
CA PRO A 661 5.71 9.19 -15.11
C PRO A 661 5.51 8.89 -13.61
N VAL A 662 5.81 9.90 -12.77
CA VAL A 662 5.74 9.86 -11.30
C VAL A 662 4.31 10.02 -10.80
#